data_AF-A0A3S2PU24-F1
#
_entry.id   AF-A0A3S2PU24-F1
#
_cell.length_a   1.000
_cell.length_b   1.000
_cell.length_c   1.000
_cell.angle_alpha   90.00
_cell.angle_beta   90.00
_cell.angle_gamma   90.00
#
_symmetry.space_group_name_H-M   'P 1'
#
loop_
_entity.id
_entity.type
_entity.pdbx_description
1 polymer ?
#
loop_
_entity_poly.entity_id
_entity_poly.type
_entity_poly.pdbx_seq_one_letter_code
_entity_poly.pdbx_strand_id
1 'polypeptide(L)'
;MSRASSAEGGSEPFFHFHCVSSLRKFDRVFVLKDKQNSNLVWFWCGLKFLKIIDTKSPVETPTQLLIRDIEENKFNPEVVEHIYEHNPILKYTQGPLYAPLLPFPYGSVEHTYHSGKGYGSVREEAVRIFNCLQQLESVREPVPIIQGVLQTCLDLRPLRDEVYCQLVKQTSYTPSPYTAAHLRYWQLLTCMSCTFLPGPTVLKYLRFHLKRIQSQSPESEMDNYASFISEALDKTKCRECVPSWEEIQMLMSRQEMLCTVHYPGPGSCQLYISSHTTANEVVRRMQEKLGLQDSKNTFALYEQNALWEQPVAGSALIADVLTRFKNITTKESESKSQWKLCFKLYCLLDADNISVDSIEYLFLFEQCHDMVVRGQLPACEEDLQALAALRLQCLMGDFSTHVPCPPLDELYPGRMLETQVLVSLSTPQAMPPCKGAAQGCPTMQRFPTGLLAGTLWSHTATVAHKQKVEQDIRLRSRLKEEAAAVMASILERWKGLAGYNRRDSMAAYLAIARQWSGFGCTLYEVDFYISSTGSFSQKLWLGVAATSVSLYKQGESEALESFPYGQICSYGVSDSNTFKITAGDRDLLFETNKLTEIMQLMNAYFNAIHRQRGKGEDPDITITESTEMSFRHLAPTPTPTLLELPSHPV
;
A
#
# COMPACT_ATOMS: atom_id res chain seq x y z
N MET A 1 74.93 23.40 -54.03
CA MET A 1 73.52 23.37 -54.47
C MET A 1 73.45 22.49 -55.72
N SER A 2 73.19 21.20 -55.53
CA SER A 2 73.19 20.19 -56.60
C SER A 2 72.36 18.96 -56.21
N ARG A 3 71.76 18.37 -57.25
CA ARG A 3 70.92 17.16 -57.40
C ARG A 3 71.13 15.92 -56.49
N ALA A 4 70.03 15.16 -56.39
CA ALA A 4 69.85 13.68 -56.46
C ALA A 4 69.98 12.76 -55.20
N SER A 5 68.88 12.01 -55.00
CA SER A 5 68.67 10.57 -54.69
C SER A 5 69.21 9.84 -53.44
N SER A 6 68.28 9.09 -52.83
CA SER A 6 68.37 7.71 -52.30
C SER A 6 68.74 7.40 -50.83
N ALA A 7 67.75 6.78 -50.16
CA ALA A 7 67.76 5.52 -49.38
C ALA A 7 68.43 5.38 -47.99
N GLU A 8 67.80 4.48 -47.20
CA GLU A 8 68.18 3.81 -45.93
C GLU A 8 67.98 4.63 -44.62
N GLY A 9 67.45 4.11 -43.50
CA GLY A 9 66.99 2.78 -43.10
C GLY A 9 66.96 2.68 -41.55
N GLY A 10 66.02 1.91 -41.00
CA GLY A 10 65.98 1.44 -39.59
C GLY A 10 64.98 2.16 -38.68
N SER A 11 64.23 1.54 -37.77
CA SER A 11 63.97 0.14 -37.40
C SER A 11 62.98 0.17 -36.22
N GLU A 12 61.77 -0.38 -36.36
CA GLU A 12 60.88 -0.69 -35.23
C GLU A 12 60.63 -2.21 -35.15
N PRO A 13 60.70 -2.84 -33.97
CA PRO A 13 60.50 -4.26 -33.83
C PRO A 13 59.01 -4.62 -33.65
N PHE A 14 58.65 -5.70 -34.35
CA PHE A 14 57.42 -6.47 -34.20
C PHE A 14 57.30 -7.11 -32.81
N PHE A 15 56.09 -7.15 -32.27
CA PHE A 15 55.56 -8.33 -31.60
C PHE A 15 54.21 -8.72 -32.20
N HIS A 16 54.21 -9.91 -32.78
CA HIS A 16 53.10 -10.63 -33.40
C HIS A 16 52.01 -11.01 -32.41
N PHE A 17 50.74 -10.95 -32.81
CA PHE A 17 49.79 -12.03 -32.52
C PHE A 17 48.88 -12.32 -33.73
N HIS A 18 48.89 -13.59 -34.11
CA HIS A 18 48.13 -14.23 -35.17
C HIS A 18 46.63 -14.24 -34.88
N CYS A 19 45.79 -13.83 -35.84
CA CYS A 19 44.52 -14.50 -36.08
C CYS A 19 44.02 -14.22 -37.52
N VAL A 20 44.52 -14.99 -38.47
CA VAL A 20 43.89 -15.15 -39.80
C VAL A 20 43.64 -16.63 -39.99
N SER A 21 42.39 -17.06 -39.88
CA SER A 21 41.78 -18.07 -40.77
C SER A 21 40.38 -18.48 -40.30
N SER A 22 39.35 -17.74 -40.69
CA SER A 22 38.07 -18.30 -41.20
C SER A 22 37.08 -17.18 -41.51
N LEU A 23 37.42 -16.36 -42.50
CA LEU A 23 36.49 -15.40 -43.11
C LEU A 23 36.56 -15.47 -44.65
N ARG A 24 36.70 -16.69 -45.17
CA ARG A 24 36.52 -16.99 -46.60
C ARG A 24 35.51 -18.13 -46.77
N LYS A 25 34.23 -17.78 -46.73
CA LYS A 25 33.13 -18.49 -47.43
C LYS A 25 31.80 -17.77 -47.17
N PHE A 26 31.64 -16.56 -47.70
CA PHE A 26 30.30 -16.02 -47.99
C PHE A 26 30.36 -15.14 -49.25
N ASP A 27 31.05 -15.61 -50.29
CA ASP A 27 30.79 -15.18 -51.67
C ASP A 27 29.57 -15.95 -52.19
N ARG A 28 28.37 -15.46 -51.87
CA ARG A 28 27.16 -15.64 -52.72
C ARG A 28 26.26 -14.43 -52.54
N VAL A 29 26.46 -13.46 -53.42
CA VAL A 29 25.47 -12.42 -53.73
C VAL A 29 24.22 -13.12 -54.26
N PHE A 30 23.16 -13.21 -53.47
CA PHE A 30 21.83 -13.52 -53.98
C PHE A 30 21.23 -12.24 -54.56
N VAL A 31 21.38 -12.08 -55.87
CA VAL A 31 20.50 -11.19 -56.64
C VAL A 31 19.16 -11.92 -56.79
N LEU A 32 18.17 -11.58 -55.96
CA LEU A 32 16.79 -11.95 -56.19
C LEU A 32 15.98 -10.71 -56.52
N LYS A 33 15.62 -10.64 -57.79
CA LYS A 33 14.80 -9.63 -58.42
C LYS A 33 13.35 -10.05 -58.20
N ASP A 34 12.76 -9.68 -57.07
CA ASP A 34 11.30 -9.68 -56.95
C ASP A 34 10.79 -8.68 -55.89
N LYS A 35 9.87 -7.81 -56.30
CA LYS A 35 9.55 -6.53 -55.65
C LYS A 35 8.27 -6.56 -54.82
N GLN A 36 7.90 -7.73 -54.28
CA GLN A 36 6.65 -7.89 -53.53
C GLN A 36 6.73 -8.64 -52.18
N ASN A 37 7.92 -8.93 -51.65
CA ASN A 37 8.02 -9.63 -50.35
C ASN A 37 9.12 -9.10 -49.41
N SER A 38 9.62 -7.89 -49.64
CA SER A 38 10.71 -7.28 -48.88
C SER A 38 10.39 -7.11 -47.40
N ASN A 39 9.18 -6.67 -47.03
CA ASN A 39 8.82 -6.43 -45.62
C ASN A 39 8.78 -7.70 -44.76
N LEU A 40 8.32 -8.82 -45.31
CA LEU A 40 8.35 -10.11 -44.63
C LEU A 40 9.78 -10.62 -44.48
N VAL A 41 10.61 -10.52 -45.51
CA VAL A 41 12.02 -10.94 -45.43
C VAL A 41 12.81 -10.08 -44.42
N TRP A 42 12.58 -8.76 -44.35
CA TRP A 42 13.17 -7.90 -43.32
C TRP A 42 12.66 -8.24 -41.92
N PHE A 43 11.37 -8.56 -41.76
CA PHE A 43 10.79 -8.97 -40.48
C PHE A 43 11.34 -10.33 -40.00
N TRP A 44 11.47 -11.30 -40.91
CA TRP A 44 12.05 -12.62 -40.61
C TRP A 44 13.57 -12.57 -40.41
N CYS A 45 14.29 -11.70 -41.12
CA CYS A 45 15.70 -11.40 -40.84
C CYS A 45 15.87 -10.65 -39.51
N GLY A 46 14.97 -9.73 -39.17
CA GLY A 46 14.92 -9.05 -37.87
C GLY A 46 14.66 -10.03 -36.74
N LEU A 47 13.68 -10.93 -36.87
CA LEU A 47 13.39 -12.00 -35.91
C LEU A 47 14.52 -13.02 -35.81
N LYS A 48 15.18 -13.40 -36.92
CA LYS A 48 16.37 -14.25 -36.87
C LYS A 48 17.57 -13.54 -36.26
N PHE A 49 17.77 -12.25 -36.52
CA PHE A 49 18.83 -11.46 -35.88
C PHE A 49 18.56 -11.32 -34.38
N LEU A 50 17.34 -10.99 -33.98
CA LEU A 50 16.91 -10.96 -32.57
C LEU A 50 17.12 -12.32 -31.90
N LYS A 51 16.75 -13.43 -32.56
CA LYS A 51 16.94 -14.80 -32.05
C LYS A 51 18.42 -15.23 -32.02
N ILE A 52 19.26 -14.70 -32.91
CA ILE A 52 20.73 -14.91 -32.94
C ILE A 52 21.44 -14.01 -31.90
N ILE A 53 20.88 -12.84 -31.59
CA ILE A 53 21.34 -11.93 -30.54
C ILE A 53 20.94 -12.48 -29.16
N ASP A 54 19.73 -13.03 -29.00
CA ASP A 54 19.25 -13.71 -27.79
C ASP A 54 20.01 -15.02 -27.49
N THR A 55 20.64 -15.63 -28.50
CA THR A 55 21.44 -16.87 -28.34
C THR A 55 22.94 -16.63 -28.18
N LYS A 56 23.42 -15.38 -28.31
CA LYS A 56 24.79 -15.03 -27.91
C LYS A 56 24.79 -14.59 -26.45
N SER A 57 25.63 -15.23 -25.63
CA SER A 57 25.90 -14.77 -24.26
C SER A 57 26.21 -13.26 -24.28
N PRO A 58 25.66 -12.47 -23.35
CA PRO A 58 25.99 -11.04 -23.27
C PRO A 58 27.52 -10.90 -23.28
N VAL A 59 28.05 -10.00 -24.10
CA VAL A 59 29.49 -9.72 -24.11
C VAL A 59 29.85 -9.27 -22.69
N GLU A 60 30.65 -10.07 -21.98
CA GLU A 60 31.12 -9.73 -20.63
C GLU A 60 31.82 -8.37 -20.67
N THR A 61 31.41 -7.45 -19.80
CA THR A 61 32.03 -6.12 -19.77
C THR A 61 33.40 -6.18 -19.09
N PRO A 62 34.32 -5.25 -19.41
CA PRO A 62 35.60 -5.16 -18.71
C PRO A 62 35.42 -5.07 -17.19
N THR A 63 34.43 -4.32 -16.72
CA THR A 63 34.12 -4.20 -15.29
C THR A 63 33.73 -5.54 -14.68
N GLN A 64 32.90 -6.34 -15.35
CA GLN A 64 32.47 -7.64 -14.85
C GLN A 64 33.63 -8.64 -14.73
N LEU A 65 34.52 -8.65 -15.72
CA LEU A 65 35.74 -9.46 -15.70
C LEU A 65 36.64 -9.07 -14.51
N LEU A 66 36.89 -7.77 -14.35
CA LEU A 66 37.73 -7.26 -13.27
C LEU A 66 37.13 -7.49 -11.87
N ILE A 67 35.80 -7.43 -11.72
CA ILE A 67 35.12 -7.78 -10.46
C ILE A 67 35.36 -9.25 -10.11
N ARG A 68 35.32 -10.16 -11.10
CA ARG A 68 35.64 -11.58 -10.90
C ARG A 68 37.10 -11.76 -10.49
N ASP A 69 38.02 -11.10 -11.18
CA ASP A 69 39.45 -11.17 -10.87
C ASP A 69 39.75 -10.65 -9.45
N ILE A 70 39.07 -9.58 -9.02
CA ILE A 70 39.17 -9.07 -7.63
C ILE A 70 38.61 -10.08 -6.63
N GLU A 71 37.48 -10.71 -6.90
CA GLU A 71 36.88 -11.71 -6.01
C GLU A 71 37.79 -12.94 -5.84
N GLU A 72 38.44 -13.38 -6.92
CA GLU A 72 39.42 -14.47 -6.91
C GLU A 72 40.69 -14.11 -6.13
N ASN A 73 41.12 -12.85 -6.19
CA ASN A 73 42.35 -12.36 -5.56
C ASN A 73 42.11 -11.55 -4.26
N LYS A 74 40.92 -11.60 -3.67
CA LYS A 74 40.52 -10.74 -2.53
C LYS A 74 41.38 -10.85 -1.28
N PHE A 75 42.14 -11.94 -1.13
CA PHE A 75 43.07 -12.15 -0.01
C PHE A 75 44.51 -11.74 -0.32
N ASN A 76 44.78 -11.29 -1.55
CA ASN A 76 46.08 -10.81 -1.99
C ASN A 76 46.02 -9.29 -2.26
N PRO A 77 46.36 -8.45 -1.28
CA PRO A 77 46.18 -6.99 -1.40
C PRO A 77 47.06 -6.39 -2.50
N GLU A 78 48.25 -6.94 -2.75
CA GLU A 78 49.18 -6.45 -3.78
C GLU A 78 48.59 -6.65 -5.18
N VAL A 79 48.00 -7.81 -5.45
CA VAL A 79 47.35 -8.10 -6.73
C VAL A 79 46.11 -7.23 -6.93
N VAL A 80 45.31 -7.05 -5.87
CA VAL A 80 44.14 -6.15 -5.95
C VAL A 80 44.58 -4.71 -6.23
N GLU A 81 45.60 -4.20 -5.55
CA GLU A 81 46.13 -2.85 -5.79
C GLU A 81 46.60 -2.71 -7.25
N HIS A 82 47.36 -3.70 -7.74
CA HIS A 82 47.81 -3.74 -9.13
C HIS A 82 46.65 -3.71 -10.14
N ILE A 83 45.55 -4.43 -9.86
CA ILE A 83 44.33 -4.39 -10.69
C ILE A 83 43.75 -2.97 -10.73
N TYR A 84 43.59 -2.29 -9.60
CA TYR A 84 43.04 -0.93 -9.57
C TYR A 84 44.00 0.09 -10.21
N GLU A 85 45.31 -0.04 -10.04
CA GLU A 85 46.31 0.82 -10.66
C GLU A 85 46.19 0.83 -12.19
N HIS A 86 46.12 -0.36 -12.81
CA HIS A 86 46.13 -0.54 -14.26
C HIS A 86 44.75 -0.40 -14.93
N ASN A 87 43.66 -0.30 -14.15
CA ASN A 87 42.30 -0.24 -14.68
C ASN A 87 41.54 1.02 -14.21
N PRO A 88 41.66 2.16 -14.92
CA PRO A 88 40.92 3.39 -14.59
C PRO A 88 39.40 3.24 -14.59
N ILE A 89 38.86 2.23 -15.26
CA ILE A 89 37.41 1.95 -15.29
C ILE A 89 36.84 1.64 -13.90
N LEU A 90 37.66 1.16 -12.96
CA LEU A 90 37.24 0.85 -11.59
C LEU A 90 37.39 2.03 -10.62
N LYS A 91 38.10 3.08 -11.02
CA LYS A 91 38.44 4.23 -10.16
C LYS A 91 37.60 5.46 -10.50
N TYR A 92 37.61 6.40 -9.57
CA TYR A 92 36.98 7.71 -9.73
C TYR A 92 37.32 8.37 -11.07
N THR A 93 36.32 8.98 -11.69
CA THR A 93 36.54 9.81 -12.89
C THR A 93 35.64 11.05 -12.90
N GLN A 94 36.21 12.14 -13.41
CA GLN A 94 35.51 13.39 -13.71
C GLN A 94 34.94 13.40 -15.14
N GLY A 95 35.41 12.49 -16.01
CA GLY A 95 34.90 12.37 -17.38
C GLY A 95 33.53 11.66 -17.43
N PRO A 96 32.71 11.90 -18.47
CA PRO A 96 31.44 11.20 -18.61
C PRO A 96 31.65 9.72 -18.95
N LEU A 97 30.69 8.87 -18.57
CA LEU A 97 30.59 7.52 -19.12
C LEU A 97 29.88 7.54 -20.47
N TYR A 98 30.42 6.85 -21.46
CA TYR A 98 29.80 6.69 -22.78
C TYR A 98 29.04 5.38 -22.94
N ALA A 99 29.26 4.44 -22.02
CA ALA A 99 28.60 3.14 -21.98
C ALA A 99 28.43 2.68 -20.53
N PRO A 100 27.43 1.81 -20.25
CA PRO A 100 27.26 1.20 -18.94
C PRO A 100 28.46 0.36 -18.52
N LEU A 101 28.67 0.23 -17.21
CA LEU A 101 29.71 -0.60 -16.63
C LEU A 101 29.37 -2.10 -16.73
N LEU A 102 28.09 -2.46 -16.64
CA LEU A 102 27.59 -3.84 -16.70
C LEU A 102 26.85 -4.12 -18.02
N PRO A 103 26.81 -5.38 -18.46
CA PRO A 103 26.04 -5.74 -19.64
C PRO A 103 24.54 -5.76 -19.33
N PHE A 104 23.74 -5.23 -20.25
CA PHE A 104 22.29 -5.43 -20.23
C PHE A 104 21.90 -6.44 -21.31
N PRO A 105 21.04 -7.43 -21.02
CA PRO A 105 20.58 -8.36 -22.03
C PRO A 105 19.84 -7.60 -23.14
N TYR A 106 20.20 -7.88 -24.39
CA TYR A 106 19.46 -7.41 -25.54
C TYR A 106 18.08 -8.06 -25.52
N GLY A 107 17.00 -7.30 -25.67
CA GLY A 107 15.66 -7.89 -25.88
C GLY A 107 14.83 -8.23 -24.64
N SER A 108 15.18 -7.74 -23.44
CA SER A 108 14.24 -7.83 -22.30
C SER A 108 12.90 -7.17 -22.65
N VAL A 109 11.82 -7.96 -22.59
CA VAL A 109 10.43 -7.55 -22.86
C VAL A 109 9.95 -6.42 -21.92
N GLU A 110 10.75 -6.03 -20.93
CA GLU A 110 10.47 -4.88 -20.05
C GLU A 110 10.50 -3.53 -20.79
N HIS A 111 11.15 -3.42 -21.95
CA HIS A 111 11.18 -2.17 -22.72
C HIS A 111 9.79 -1.65 -23.13
N THR A 112 8.78 -2.52 -23.26
CA THR A 112 7.43 -2.11 -23.67
C THR A 112 6.59 -1.54 -22.54
N TYR A 113 6.86 -1.90 -21.27
CA TYR A 113 6.10 -1.42 -20.11
C TYR A 113 6.53 -0.02 -19.64
N HIS A 114 7.81 0.32 -19.80
CA HIS A 114 8.37 1.56 -19.25
C HIS A 114 8.33 2.76 -20.21
N SER A 115 8.01 2.55 -21.49
CA SER A 115 7.85 3.63 -22.47
C SER A 115 6.76 4.63 -22.08
N GLY A 116 5.76 4.23 -21.28
CA GLY A 116 4.71 5.11 -20.76
C GLY A 116 5.16 6.06 -19.65
N LYS A 117 6.34 5.84 -19.04
CA LYS A 117 6.92 6.70 -18.00
C LYS A 117 7.98 7.69 -18.53
N GLY A 118 8.23 7.69 -19.84
CA GLY A 118 9.15 8.63 -20.50
C GLY A 118 10.64 8.25 -20.44
N TYR A 119 10.98 7.02 -20.00
CA TYR A 119 12.35 6.54 -20.01
C TYR A 119 12.82 6.15 -21.42
N GLY A 120 14.10 6.40 -21.71
CA GLY A 120 14.82 5.91 -22.89
C GLY A 120 15.25 4.44 -22.74
N SER A 121 16.24 4.00 -23.51
CA SER A 121 16.76 2.64 -23.35
C SER A 121 17.47 2.49 -22.00
N VAL A 122 17.45 1.30 -21.38
CA VAL A 122 18.15 1.02 -20.10
C VAL A 122 19.63 1.43 -20.18
N ARG A 123 20.27 1.26 -21.35
CA ARG A 123 21.64 1.69 -21.61
C ARG A 123 21.80 3.22 -21.56
N GLU A 124 20.88 3.96 -22.16
CA GLU A 124 20.87 5.44 -22.11
C GLU A 124 20.59 5.94 -20.69
N GLU A 125 19.64 5.31 -19.97
CA GLU A 125 19.33 5.64 -18.58
C GLU A 125 20.55 5.42 -17.66
N ALA A 126 21.29 4.32 -17.83
CA ALA A 126 22.52 4.07 -17.08
C ALA A 126 23.56 5.20 -17.25
N VAL A 127 23.76 5.67 -18.49
CA VAL A 127 24.67 6.79 -18.78
C VAL A 127 24.12 8.11 -18.24
N ARG A 128 22.81 8.34 -18.35
CA ARG A 128 22.16 9.53 -17.81
C ARG A 128 22.28 9.60 -16.29
N ILE A 129 22.08 8.48 -15.59
CA ILE A 129 22.27 8.40 -14.14
C ILE A 129 23.70 8.77 -13.78
N PHE A 130 24.72 8.25 -14.47
CA PHE A 130 26.10 8.62 -14.19
C PHE A 130 26.35 10.14 -14.30
N ASN A 131 25.75 10.79 -15.30
CA ASN A 131 25.81 12.25 -15.41
C ASN A 131 25.10 12.94 -14.23
N CYS A 132 23.95 12.43 -13.77
CA CYS A 132 23.30 12.92 -12.56
C CYS A 132 24.18 12.72 -11.30
N LEU A 133 24.91 11.61 -11.20
CA LEU A 133 25.87 11.37 -10.12
C LEU A 133 26.97 12.45 -10.10
N GLN A 134 27.50 12.81 -11.26
CA GLN A 134 28.52 13.88 -11.34
C GLN A 134 27.94 15.26 -10.99
N GLN A 135 26.68 15.53 -11.36
CA GLN A 135 26.00 16.76 -10.96
C GLN A 135 25.82 16.90 -9.43
N LEU A 136 25.72 15.79 -8.70
CA LEU A 136 25.61 15.80 -7.23
C LEU A 136 26.80 16.50 -6.55
N GLU A 137 28.00 16.48 -7.15
CA GLU A 137 29.18 17.13 -6.57
C GLU A 137 29.02 18.66 -6.45
N SER A 138 28.22 19.27 -7.33
CA SER A 138 28.11 20.73 -7.46
C SER A 138 26.76 21.31 -6.98
N VAL A 139 25.76 20.46 -6.76
CA VAL A 139 24.40 20.90 -6.44
C VAL A 139 24.25 21.33 -4.98
N ARG A 140 23.46 22.38 -4.74
CA ARG A 140 23.12 22.83 -3.38
C ARG A 140 22.12 21.90 -2.69
N GLU A 141 21.11 21.46 -3.44
CA GLU A 141 20.03 20.60 -2.95
C GLU A 141 20.10 19.22 -3.63
N PRO A 142 20.76 18.23 -3.01
CA PRO A 142 20.98 16.91 -3.62
C PRO A 142 19.75 15.99 -3.54
N VAL A 143 18.81 16.26 -2.63
CA VAL A 143 17.65 15.40 -2.33
C VAL A 143 16.80 15.09 -3.58
N PRO A 144 16.37 16.05 -4.41
CA PRO A 144 15.59 15.73 -5.61
C PRO A 144 16.35 14.88 -6.64
N ILE A 145 17.67 15.09 -6.79
CA ILE A 145 18.48 14.25 -7.69
C ILE A 145 18.59 12.83 -7.13
N ILE A 146 18.87 12.67 -5.83
CA ILE A 146 18.91 11.37 -5.15
C ILE A 146 17.57 10.63 -5.34
N GLN A 147 16.45 11.30 -5.07
CA GLN A 147 15.13 10.71 -5.23
C GLN A 147 14.86 10.31 -6.68
N GLY A 148 15.25 11.13 -7.66
CA GLY A 148 15.12 10.81 -9.08
C GLY A 148 15.92 9.58 -9.51
N VAL A 149 17.16 9.44 -9.02
CA VAL A 149 17.99 8.25 -9.28
C VAL A 149 17.36 7.00 -8.65
N LEU A 150 16.90 7.09 -7.39
CA LEU A 150 16.21 6.00 -6.71
C LEU A 150 14.93 5.60 -7.46
N GLN A 151 14.16 6.58 -7.94
CA GLN A 151 12.92 6.34 -8.68
C GLN A 151 13.19 5.62 -10.00
N THR A 152 14.24 6.04 -10.71
CA THR A 152 14.68 5.37 -11.94
C THR A 152 15.10 3.92 -11.65
N CYS A 153 15.78 3.65 -10.53
CA CYS A 153 16.16 2.30 -10.10
C CYS A 153 14.98 1.43 -9.59
N LEU A 154 13.93 2.07 -9.06
CA LEU A 154 12.68 1.39 -8.70
C LEU A 154 11.96 0.92 -9.98
N ASP A 155 11.85 1.83 -10.96
CA ASP A 155 11.16 1.59 -12.22
C ASP A 155 11.92 0.63 -13.13
N LEU A 156 13.26 0.76 -13.22
CA LEU A 156 14.13 -0.02 -14.10
C LEU A 156 15.06 -0.89 -13.26
N ARG A 157 14.57 -2.08 -12.87
CA ARG A 157 15.30 -3.00 -11.99
C ARG A 157 16.72 -3.35 -12.45
N PRO A 158 17.03 -3.53 -13.76
CA PRO A 158 18.39 -3.81 -14.21
C PRO A 158 19.41 -2.74 -13.83
N LEU A 159 18.98 -1.49 -13.63
CA LEU A 159 19.89 -0.38 -13.29
C LEU A 159 20.43 -0.44 -11.85
N ARG A 160 19.84 -1.23 -10.96
CA ARG A 160 20.25 -1.29 -9.55
C ARG A 160 21.72 -1.67 -9.42
N ASP A 161 22.12 -2.77 -10.06
CA ASP A 161 23.49 -3.28 -10.05
C ASP A 161 24.46 -2.31 -10.73
N GLU A 162 24.04 -1.70 -11.84
CA GLU A 162 24.81 -0.69 -12.55
C GLU A 162 25.10 0.52 -11.67
N VAL A 163 24.09 1.07 -10.99
CA VAL A 163 24.25 2.24 -10.12
C VAL A 163 25.12 1.92 -8.90
N TYR A 164 25.01 0.71 -8.33
CA TYR A 164 25.95 0.26 -7.30
C TYR A 164 27.40 0.24 -7.80
N CYS A 165 27.66 -0.30 -8.99
CA CYS A 165 29.00 -0.29 -9.59
C CYS A 165 29.49 1.14 -9.88
N GLN A 166 28.62 2.03 -10.37
CA GLN A 166 28.96 3.44 -10.61
C GLN A 166 29.30 4.18 -9.32
N LEU A 167 28.58 3.93 -8.23
CA LEU A 167 28.86 4.52 -6.92
C LEU A 167 30.18 4.00 -6.36
N VAL A 168 30.42 2.68 -6.39
CA VAL A 168 31.70 2.08 -5.97
C VAL A 168 32.87 2.65 -6.77
N LYS A 169 32.69 2.87 -8.08
CA LYS A 169 33.68 3.54 -8.93
C LYS A 169 33.97 4.96 -8.43
N GLN A 170 32.94 5.77 -8.17
CA GLN A 170 33.11 7.16 -7.73
C GLN A 170 33.66 7.30 -6.29
N THR A 171 33.50 6.27 -5.46
CA THR A 171 34.08 6.22 -4.10
C THR A 171 35.45 5.54 -4.03
N SER A 172 36.01 5.08 -5.16
CA SER A 172 37.32 4.43 -5.22
C SER A 172 38.41 5.39 -5.71
N TYR A 173 39.48 5.56 -4.93
CA TYR A 173 40.63 6.44 -5.25
C TYR A 173 40.25 7.90 -5.55
N THR A 174 39.31 8.43 -4.77
CA THR A 174 38.84 9.80 -4.91
C THR A 174 39.95 10.81 -4.53
N PRO A 175 40.28 11.81 -5.37
CA PRO A 175 41.41 12.73 -5.13
C PRO A 175 41.28 13.62 -3.88
N SER A 176 40.05 13.94 -3.44
CA SER A 176 39.77 14.74 -2.24
C SER A 176 38.60 14.16 -1.43
N PRO A 177 38.81 13.02 -0.77
CA PRO A 177 37.73 12.16 -0.28
C PRO A 177 36.96 12.74 0.92
N TYR A 178 37.48 13.78 1.55
CA TYR A 178 36.88 14.43 2.74
C TYR A 178 36.00 15.64 2.43
N THR A 179 35.80 16.00 1.15
CA THR A 179 34.96 17.14 0.80
C THR A 179 33.48 16.77 0.81
N ALA A 180 32.62 17.73 1.18
CA ALA A 180 31.16 17.54 1.19
C ALA A 180 30.59 17.11 -0.18
N ALA A 181 31.26 17.48 -1.28
CA ALA A 181 30.92 17.07 -2.63
C ALA A 181 31.07 15.56 -2.84
N HIS A 182 32.19 14.97 -2.38
CA HIS A 182 32.44 13.53 -2.54
C HIS A 182 31.64 12.68 -1.56
N LEU A 183 31.29 13.22 -0.38
CA LEU A 183 30.36 12.56 0.54
C LEU A 183 28.96 12.36 -0.08
N ARG A 184 28.59 13.09 -1.14
CA ARG A 184 27.31 12.89 -1.84
C ARG A 184 27.17 11.50 -2.44
N TYR A 185 28.26 10.88 -2.89
CA TYR A 185 28.24 9.50 -3.38
C TYR A 185 27.93 8.50 -2.26
N TRP A 186 28.54 8.68 -1.10
CA TRP A 186 28.28 7.87 0.09
C TRP A 186 26.85 8.06 0.61
N GLN A 187 26.33 9.28 0.55
CA GLN A 187 24.95 9.60 0.91
C GLN A 187 23.93 8.91 -0.02
N LEU A 188 24.15 8.96 -1.33
CA LEU A 188 23.30 8.24 -2.29
C LEU A 188 23.44 6.71 -2.13
N LEU A 189 24.65 6.21 -1.90
CA LEU A 189 24.88 4.78 -1.64
C LEU A 189 24.16 4.32 -0.37
N THR A 190 24.12 5.16 0.66
CA THR A 190 23.33 4.95 1.87
C THR A 190 21.84 4.84 1.54
N CYS A 191 21.29 5.79 0.78
CA CYS A 191 19.89 5.76 0.38
C CYS A 191 19.56 4.52 -0.49
N MET A 192 20.44 4.17 -1.43
CA MET A 192 20.32 2.95 -2.25
C MET A 192 20.29 1.70 -1.37
N SER A 193 21.19 1.60 -0.38
CA SER A 193 21.30 0.44 0.51
C SER A 193 20.07 0.22 1.39
N CYS A 194 19.35 1.30 1.74
CA CYS A 194 18.08 1.24 2.48
C CYS A 194 16.86 0.97 1.58
N THR A 195 17.03 0.99 0.25
CA THR A 195 15.91 0.87 -0.71
C THR A 195 15.97 -0.42 -1.52
N PHE A 196 17.15 -0.81 -2.00
CA PHE A 196 17.33 -1.93 -2.93
C PHE A 196 18.51 -2.80 -2.52
N LEU A 197 18.38 -4.11 -2.71
CA LEU A 197 19.51 -5.03 -2.65
C LEU A 197 20.12 -5.22 -4.05
N PRO A 198 21.46 -5.17 -4.20
CA PRO A 198 22.12 -5.58 -5.44
C PRO A 198 22.04 -7.09 -5.66
N GLY A 199 22.27 -7.51 -6.90
CA GLY A 199 22.47 -8.91 -7.25
C GLY A 199 23.67 -9.54 -6.52
N PRO A 200 23.72 -10.89 -6.38
CA PRO A 200 24.70 -11.56 -5.52
C PRO A 200 26.17 -11.25 -5.85
N THR A 201 26.52 -11.09 -7.14
CA THR A 201 27.88 -10.77 -7.58
C THR A 201 28.27 -9.34 -7.18
N VAL A 202 27.40 -8.37 -7.44
CA VAL A 202 27.63 -6.96 -7.10
C VAL A 202 27.60 -6.76 -5.58
N LEU A 203 26.76 -7.50 -4.85
CA LEU A 203 26.73 -7.46 -3.38
C LEU A 203 28.06 -7.89 -2.76
N LYS A 204 28.70 -8.96 -3.28
CA LYS A 204 30.03 -9.38 -2.82
C LYS A 204 31.08 -8.30 -3.10
N TYR A 205 31.08 -7.74 -4.31
CA TYR A 205 31.98 -6.67 -4.69
C TYR A 205 31.79 -5.42 -3.83
N LEU A 206 30.55 -5.02 -3.56
CA LEU A 206 30.22 -3.91 -2.67
C LEU A 206 30.75 -4.16 -1.25
N ARG A 207 30.46 -5.33 -0.65
CA ARG A 207 30.96 -5.67 0.69
C ARG A 207 32.50 -5.68 0.75
N PHE A 208 33.16 -6.13 -0.31
CA PHE A 208 34.62 -6.03 -0.42
C PHE A 208 35.09 -4.57 -0.42
N HIS A 209 34.47 -3.71 -1.25
CA HIS A 209 34.77 -2.29 -1.30
C HIS A 209 34.57 -1.60 0.06
N LEU A 210 33.45 -1.85 0.74
CA LEU A 210 33.17 -1.28 2.06
C LEU A 210 34.27 -1.65 3.06
N LYS A 211 34.61 -2.93 3.18
CA LYS A 211 35.69 -3.39 4.08
C LYS A 211 37.04 -2.77 3.73
N ARG A 212 37.34 -2.62 2.45
CA ARG A 212 38.56 -1.98 1.97
C ARG A 212 38.62 -0.52 2.43
N ILE A 213 37.55 0.26 2.27
CA ILE A 213 37.49 1.66 2.72
C ILE A 213 37.68 1.77 4.23
N GLN A 214 37.03 0.90 5.01
CA GLN A 214 37.19 0.86 6.47
C GLN A 214 38.66 0.58 6.88
N SER A 215 39.34 -0.32 6.15
CA SER A 215 40.74 -0.64 6.42
C SER A 215 41.73 0.47 6.02
N GLN A 216 41.43 1.23 4.97
CA GLN A 216 42.32 2.26 4.43
C GLN A 216 42.18 3.59 5.17
N SER A 217 40.99 3.90 5.68
CA SER A 217 40.67 5.18 6.34
C SER A 217 39.77 4.97 7.56
N PRO A 218 40.29 4.36 8.64
CA PRO A 218 39.52 4.14 9.87
C PRO A 218 39.10 5.46 10.53
N GLU A 219 37.96 5.47 11.21
CA GLU A 219 37.38 6.63 11.92
C GLU A 219 37.04 7.84 11.03
N SER A 220 37.06 7.67 9.71
CA SER A 220 36.64 8.69 8.76
C SER A 220 35.12 8.72 8.58
N GLU A 221 34.59 9.81 8.03
CA GLU A 221 33.16 9.85 7.63
C GLU A 221 32.80 8.75 6.63
N MET A 222 33.74 8.32 5.79
CA MET A 222 33.55 7.24 4.83
C MET A 222 33.46 5.87 5.51
N ASP A 223 34.25 5.66 6.57
CA ASP A 223 34.13 4.47 7.44
C ASP A 223 32.76 4.45 8.14
N ASN A 224 32.31 5.59 8.66
CA ASN A 224 30.97 5.71 9.25
C ASN A 224 29.84 5.37 8.26
N TYR A 225 29.93 5.87 7.01
CA TYR A 225 28.99 5.48 5.96
C TYR A 225 29.12 3.99 5.59
N ALA A 226 30.34 3.47 5.44
CA ALA A 226 30.56 2.09 5.06
C ALA A 226 30.04 1.09 6.10
N SER A 227 30.19 1.41 7.38
CA SER A 227 29.63 0.66 8.50
C SER A 227 28.10 0.65 8.44
N PHE A 228 27.47 1.82 8.29
CA PHE A 228 26.02 1.95 8.17
C PHE A 228 25.46 1.19 6.96
N ILE A 229 26.08 1.34 5.78
CA ILE A 229 25.67 0.66 4.55
C ILE A 229 25.76 -0.86 4.73
N SER A 230 26.82 -1.36 5.37
CA SER A 230 26.99 -2.79 5.62
C SER A 230 25.84 -3.35 6.46
N GLU A 231 25.46 -2.66 7.53
CA GLU A 231 24.32 -3.05 8.36
C GLU A 231 22.97 -2.92 7.62
N ALA A 232 22.81 -1.87 6.82
CA ALA A 232 21.59 -1.64 6.05
C ALA A 232 21.36 -2.77 5.04
N LEU A 233 22.40 -3.23 4.34
CA LEU A 233 22.32 -4.32 3.37
C LEU A 233 21.86 -5.64 3.98
N ASP A 234 22.10 -5.87 5.27
CA ASP A 234 21.66 -7.08 5.97
C ASP A 234 20.19 -6.98 6.45
N LYS A 235 19.66 -5.77 6.59
CA LYS A 235 18.28 -5.49 7.06
C LYS A 235 17.30 -5.19 5.93
N THR A 236 17.77 -4.63 4.82
CA THR A 236 16.92 -4.15 3.73
C THR A 236 16.16 -5.28 3.06
N LYS A 237 14.85 -5.07 2.89
CA LYS A 237 13.95 -5.94 2.12
C LYS A 237 13.49 -5.19 0.87
N CYS A 238 12.74 -5.85 -0.02
CA CYS A 238 12.14 -5.15 -1.16
C CYS A 238 11.16 -4.09 -0.68
N ARG A 239 11.47 -2.82 -0.93
CA ARG A 239 10.56 -1.68 -0.69
C ARG A 239 9.57 -1.50 -1.82
N GLU A 240 8.38 -1.00 -1.49
CA GLU A 240 7.35 -0.66 -2.46
C GLU A 240 7.53 0.75 -3.03
N CYS A 241 8.06 1.66 -2.22
CA CYS A 241 8.28 3.05 -2.58
C CYS A 241 9.76 3.42 -2.41
N VAL A 242 10.20 4.43 -3.17
CA VAL A 242 11.48 5.10 -2.87
C VAL A 242 11.34 5.97 -1.63
N PRO A 243 12.42 6.19 -0.87
CA PRO A 243 12.45 7.13 0.24
C PRO A 243 11.81 8.49 -0.07
N SER A 244 11.05 9.01 0.90
CA SER A 244 10.54 10.38 0.83
C SER A 244 11.65 11.42 1.03
N TRP A 245 11.37 12.69 0.71
CA TRP A 245 12.35 13.78 0.90
C TRP A 245 12.91 13.86 2.32
N GLU A 246 12.04 13.81 3.33
CA GLU A 246 12.44 13.81 4.75
C GLU A 246 13.28 12.58 5.08
N GLU A 247 12.92 11.39 4.57
CA GLU A 247 13.70 10.18 4.78
C GLU A 247 15.11 10.31 4.17
N ILE A 248 15.22 10.81 2.94
CA ILE A 248 16.50 11.02 2.27
C ILE A 248 17.36 12.01 3.08
N GLN A 249 16.78 13.11 3.56
CA GLN A 249 17.50 14.08 4.38
C GLN A 249 18.08 13.45 5.66
N MET A 250 17.34 12.59 6.33
CA MET A 250 17.80 11.89 7.54
C MET A 250 18.81 10.78 7.21
N LEU A 251 18.63 10.04 6.11
CA LEU A 251 19.58 9.02 5.66
C LEU A 251 20.93 9.62 5.26
N MET A 252 20.93 10.81 4.64
CA MET A 252 22.15 11.54 4.29
C MET A 252 23.01 11.92 5.51
N SER A 253 22.42 11.95 6.71
CA SER A 253 23.13 12.16 7.99
C SER A 253 23.16 10.90 8.86
N ARG A 254 22.68 9.75 8.35
CA ARG A 254 22.55 8.46 9.06
C ARG A 254 21.71 8.57 10.35
N GLN A 255 20.68 9.40 10.33
CA GLN A 255 19.77 9.63 11.45
C GLN A 255 18.41 8.97 11.22
N GLU A 256 17.67 8.72 12.31
CA GLU A 256 16.28 8.24 12.26
C GLU A 256 15.32 9.41 11.98
N MET A 257 14.25 9.16 11.22
CA MET A 257 13.22 10.16 10.97
C MET A 257 12.15 10.15 12.05
N LEU A 258 11.49 11.30 12.25
CA LEU A 258 10.40 11.44 13.21
C LEU A 258 9.07 10.99 12.58
N CYS A 259 8.37 10.09 13.26
CA CYS A 259 7.03 9.63 12.88
C CYS A 259 6.02 10.02 13.95
N THR A 260 4.91 10.62 13.54
CA THR A 260 3.77 10.93 14.41
C THR A 260 2.71 9.85 14.28
N VAL A 261 2.42 9.18 15.38
CA VAL A 261 1.36 8.17 15.50
C VAL A 261 0.23 8.75 16.34
N HIS A 262 -0.93 8.93 15.73
CA HIS A 262 -2.15 9.33 16.42
C HIS A 262 -2.75 8.13 17.15
N TYR A 263 -3.65 8.38 18.08
CA TYR A 263 -4.46 7.34 18.72
C TYR A 263 -5.87 7.91 18.99
N PRO A 264 -6.88 7.07 19.29
CA PRO A 264 -8.25 7.55 19.48
C PRO A 264 -8.34 8.75 20.43
N GLY A 265 -9.11 9.76 20.03
CA GLY A 265 -9.14 11.07 20.67
C GLY A 265 -8.18 12.10 20.02
N PRO A 266 -7.90 13.23 20.69
CA PRO A 266 -7.06 14.30 20.13
C PRO A 266 -5.55 14.04 20.26
N GLY A 267 -5.15 12.94 20.91
CA GLY A 267 -3.76 12.68 21.26
C GLY A 267 -2.91 12.13 20.11
N SER A 268 -1.60 12.35 20.21
CA SER A 268 -0.61 11.74 19.34
C SER A 268 0.69 11.49 20.09
N CYS A 269 1.54 10.67 19.50
CA CYS A 269 2.82 10.27 20.04
C CYS A 269 3.87 10.32 18.92
N GLN A 270 5.03 10.90 19.22
CA GLN A 270 6.14 10.92 18.30
C GLN A 270 7.14 9.81 18.62
N LEU A 271 7.65 9.15 17.59
CA LEU A 271 8.62 8.08 17.66
C LEU A 271 9.68 8.27 16.57
N TYR A 272 10.94 7.95 16.88
CA TYR A 272 11.98 7.87 15.86
C TYR A 272 11.91 6.50 15.17
N ILE A 273 11.97 6.53 13.84
CA ILE A 273 11.92 5.34 12.99
C ILE A 273 13.08 5.36 11.99
N SER A 274 13.58 4.17 11.67
CA SER A 274 14.52 3.95 10.58
C SER A 274 13.79 3.52 9.30
N SER A 275 14.52 3.40 8.19
CA SER A 275 13.99 2.83 6.92
C SER A 275 13.54 1.38 7.04
N HIS A 276 13.96 0.66 8.10
CA HIS A 276 13.66 -0.76 8.33
C HIS A 276 12.59 -0.99 9.38
N THR A 277 12.12 0.07 10.07
CA THR A 277 11.18 -0.07 11.18
C THR A 277 9.82 -0.55 10.70
N THR A 278 9.39 -1.69 11.25
CA THR A 278 8.13 -2.35 10.91
C THR A 278 6.95 -1.82 11.72
N ALA A 279 5.73 -2.02 11.21
CA ALA A 279 4.51 -1.68 11.93
C ALA A 279 4.41 -2.37 13.30
N ASN A 280 4.78 -3.65 13.40
CA ASN A 280 4.82 -4.38 14.67
C ASN A 280 5.81 -3.78 15.68
N GLU A 281 6.96 -3.26 15.21
CA GLU A 281 7.89 -2.57 16.10
C GLU A 281 7.32 -1.28 16.65
N VAL A 282 6.64 -0.49 15.81
CA VAL A 282 5.97 0.73 16.25
C VAL A 282 4.82 0.43 17.21
N VAL A 283 4.00 -0.61 16.94
CA VAL A 283 2.96 -1.09 17.87
C VAL A 283 3.56 -1.39 19.24
N ARG A 284 4.66 -2.16 19.30
CA ARG A 284 5.32 -2.49 20.56
C ARG A 284 5.81 -1.24 21.29
N ARG A 285 6.53 -0.35 20.60
CA ARG A 285 7.02 0.91 21.20
C ARG A 285 5.88 1.81 21.70
N MET A 286 4.75 1.82 21.00
CA MET A 286 3.53 2.53 21.43
C MET A 286 2.95 1.89 22.69
N GLN A 287 2.86 0.56 22.76
CA GLN A 287 2.38 -0.14 23.96
C GLN A 287 3.28 0.17 25.17
N GLU A 288 4.60 0.15 25.01
CA GLU A 288 5.55 0.50 26.05
C GLU A 288 5.36 1.95 26.52
N LYS A 289 5.29 2.89 25.59
CA LYS A 289 5.20 4.33 25.88
C LYS A 289 3.85 4.74 26.49
N LEU A 290 2.79 3.99 26.23
CA LEU A 290 1.44 4.23 26.74
C LEU A 290 1.07 3.36 27.96
N GLY A 291 1.98 2.49 28.43
CA GLY A 291 1.73 1.62 29.58
C GLY A 291 0.71 0.51 29.32
N LEU A 292 0.66 -0.02 28.09
CA LEU A 292 -0.30 -1.03 27.62
C LEU A 292 0.31 -2.44 27.50
N GLN A 293 1.46 -2.70 28.14
CA GLN A 293 2.17 -3.97 28.03
C GLN A 293 1.41 -5.14 28.66
N ASP A 294 0.71 -4.89 29.77
CA ASP A 294 -0.05 -5.91 30.51
C ASP A 294 -1.49 -6.06 30.03
N SER A 295 -1.89 -5.30 29.00
CA SER A 295 -3.23 -5.43 28.42
C SER A 295 -3.40 -6.83 27.81
N LYS A 296 -4.56 -7.43 28.08
CA LYS A 296 -4.97 -8.68 27.44
C LYS A 296 -5.43 -8.48 26.01
N ASN A 297 -5.80 -7.26 25.64
CA ASN A 297 -6.29 -6.89 24.32
C ASN A 297 -5.11 -6.65 23.36
N THR A 298 -5.39 -6.69 22.05
CA THR A 298 -4.35 -6.43 21.03
C THR A 298 -4.55 -5.08 20.37
N PHE A 299 -3.47 -4.54 19.82
CA PHE A 299 -3.45 -3.24 19.16
C PHE A 299 -2.80 -3.34 17.79
N ALA A 300 -3.21 -2.48 16.88
CA ALA A 300 -2.66 -2.40 15.53
C ALA A 300 -2.54 -0.94 15.07
N LEU A 301 -1.73 -0.73 14.04
CA LEU A 301 -1.68 0.54 13.33
C LEU A 301 -2.70 0.53 12.20
N TYR A 302 -3.28 1.70 11.94
CA TYR A 302 -4.24 1.93 10.88
C TYR A 302 -3.79 3.10 10.02
N GLU A 303 -3.95 2.95 8.72
CA GLU A 303 -3.94 4.07 7.78
C GLU A 303 -5.35 4.67 7.78
N GLN A 304 -5.47 5.95 8.10
CA GLN A 304 -6.77 6.60 8.25
C GLN A 304 -6.81 7.95 7.52
N ASN A 305 -7.93 8.23 6.83
CA ASN A 305 -8.34 9.55 6.40
C ASN A 305 -9.77 9.83 6.90
N ALA A 306 -10.42 10.91 6.46
CA ALA A 306 -11.77 11.27 6.93
C ALA A 306 -12.88 10.26 6.58
N LEU A 307 -12.70 9.44 5.54
CA LEU A 307 -13.72 8.55 4.98
C LEU A 307 -13.33 7.07 5.00
N TRP A 308 -12.06 6.78 5.24
CA TRP A 308 -11.48 5.46 5.02
C TRP A 308 -10.48 5.12 6.12
N GLU A 309 -10.49 3.87 6.55
CA GLU A 309 -9.48 3.30 7.41
C GLU A 309 -9.18 1.85 7.03
N GLN A 310 -7.93 1.43 7.24
CA GLN A 310 -7.50 0.05 7.03
C GLN A 310 -6.33 -0.30 7.98
N PRO A 311 -6.28 -1.53 8.53
CA PRO A 311 -5.14 -1.98 9.31
C PRO A 311 -3.87 -2.08 8.46
N VAL A 312 -2.75 -1.66 9.05
CA VAL A 312 -1.40 -1.81 8.49
C VAL A 312 -0.90 -3.22 8.82
N ALA A 313 -0.45 -3.96 7.81
CA ALA A 313 0.15 -5.27 8.02
C ALA A 313 1.39 -5.17 8.94
N GLY A 314 1.50 -6.08 9.91
CA GLY A 314 2.56 -6.01 10.92
C GLY A 314 3.99 -6.01 10.40
N SER A 315 4.23 -6.59 9.22
CA SER A 315 5.53 -6.62 8.53
C SER A 315 5.78 -5.41 7.61
N ALA A 316 4.80 -4.54 7.41
CA ALA A 316 4.95 -3.37 6.53
C ALA A 316 5.95 -2.38 7.12
N LEU A 317 6.74 -1.76 6.24
CA LEU A 317 7.69 -0.72 6.61
C LEU A 317 6.95 0.62 6.77
N ILE A 318 7.09 1.27 7.92
CA ILE A 318 6.40 2.54 8.18
C ILE A 318 6.88 3.65 7.24
N ALA A 319 8.16 3.63 6.85
CA ALA A 319 8.69 4.56 5.85
C ALA A 319 7.96 4.47 4.49
N ASP A 320 7.55 3.27 4.06
CA ASP A 320 6.76 3.08 2.84
C ASP A 320 5.34 3.64 3.01
N VAL A 321 4.68 3.35 4.14
CA VAL A 321 3.34 3.86 4.48
C VAL A 321 3.32 5.39 4.43
N LEU A 322 4.27 6.04 5.11
CA LEU A 322 4.37 7.51 5.14
C LEU A 322 4.64 8.10 3.75
N THR A 323 5.44 7.42 2.93
CA THR A 323 5.69 7.85 1.56
C THR A 323 4.43 7.76 0.69
N ARG A 324 3.63 6.68 0.84
CA ARG A 324 2.34 6.56 0.15
C ARG A 324 1.38 7.68 0.52
N PHE A 325 1.29 8.04 1.80
CA PHE A 325 0.45 9.15 2.25
C PHE A 325 0.78 10.45 1.53
N LYS A 326 2.07 10.80 1.45
CA LYS A 326 2.51 12.00 0.71
C LYS A 326 2.15 11.93 -0.76
N ASN A 327 2.40 10.80 -1.41
CA ASN A 327 2.10 10.60 -2.83
C ASN A 327 0.60 10.72 -3.15
N ILE A 328 -0.28 10.31 -2.24
CA ILE A 328 -1.74 10.46 -2.39
C ILE A 328 -2.15 11.91 -2.13
N THR A 329 -1.67 12.53 -1.04
CA THR A 329 -1.97 13.92 -0.71
C THR A 329 -1.52 14.90 -1.79
N THR A 330 -0.40 14.66 -2.49
CA THR A 330 0.03 15.51 -3.61
C THR A 330 -0.88 15.39 -4.85
N LYS A 331 -1.60 14.28 -5.02
CA LYS A 331 -2.47 14.03 -6.18
C LYS A 331 -3.91 14.50 -5.97
N GLU A 332 -4.37 14.57 -4.73
CA GLU A 332 -5.75 14.97 -4.40
C GLU A 332 -5.82 16.42 -3.92
N SER A 333 -6.66 17.25 -4.54
CA SER A 333 -6.81 18.67 -4.19
C SER A 333 -7.35 18.87 -2.76
N GLU A 334 -6.72 19.80 -2.04
CA GLU A 334 -6.84 20.08 -0.61
C GLU A 334 -8.28 20.17 -0.07
N SER A 335 -8.60 19.29 0.89
CA SER A 335 -9.41 19.57 2.11
C SER A 335 -9.92 18.29 2.80
N LYS A 336 -9.94 17.12 2.12
CA LYS A 336 -10.47 15.85 2.67
C LYS A 336 -9.44 14.72 2.89
N SER A 337 -8.18 14.94 2.51
CA SER A 337 -7.18 13.86 2.32
C SER A 337 -5.95 13.98 3.23
N GLN A 338 -6.12 14.38 4.50
CA GLN A 338 -5.04 14.25 5.47
C GLN A 338 -4.99 12.81 5.96
N TRP A 339 -4.08 12.04 5.36
CA TRP A 339 -3.77 10.69 5.81
C TRP A 339 -2.95 10.73 7.10
N LYS A 340 -3.35 9.91 8.07
CA LYS A 340 -2.70 9.76 9.37
C LYS A 340 -2.51 8.30 9.73
N LEU A 341 -1.45 8.04 10.48
CA LEU A 341 -1.17 6.74 11.07
C LEU A 341 -1.77 6.71 12.48
N CYS A 342 -2.64 5.75 12.77
CA CYS A 342 -3.38 5.67 14.03
C CYS A 342 -3.13 4.34 14.75
N PHE A 343 -2.76 4.39 16.03
CA PHE A 343 -2.67 3.26 16.93
C PHE A 343 -4.01 3.01 17.60
N LYS A 344 -4.65 1.89 17.29
CA LYS A 344 -6.01 1.55 17.72
C LYS A 344 -6.01 0.18 18.41
N LEU A 345 -6.93 -0.01 19.35
CA LEU A 345 -7.38 -1.34 19.76
C LEU A 345 -7.80 -2.14 18.52
N TYR A 346 -7.37 -3.40 18.44
CA TYR A 346 -7.59 -4.27 17.28
C TYR A 346 -8.45 -5.49 17.63
N CYS A 347 -8.01 -6.31 18.59
CA CYS A 347 -8.81 -7.40 19.13
C CYS A 347 -9.21 -7.08 20.58
N LEU A 348 -10.50 -6.84 20.80
CA LEU A 348 -11.08 -6.75 22.13
C LEU A 348 -11.36 -8.16 22.68
N LEU A 349 -10.53 -8.62 23.59
CA LEU A 349 -10.53 -9.95 24.21
C LEU A 349 -11.11 -9.94 25.62
N ASP A 350 -10.86 -8.89 26.38
CA ASP A 350 -11.36 -8.69 27.73
C ASP A 350 -11.84 -7.24 27.87
N ALA A 351 -13.13 -7.02 27.62
CA ALA A 351 -13.74 -5.69 27.66
C ALA A 351 -14.10 -5.25 29.08
N ASP A 352 -14.32 -6.20 29.99
CA ASP A 352 -14.88 -5.94 31.32
C ASP A 352 -13.80 -5.59 32.34
N ASN A 353 -12.58 -6.11 32.17
CA ASN A 353 -11.48 -5.88 33.11
C ASN A 353 -10.55 -4.71 32.74
N ILE A 354 -10.98 -3.80 31.86
CA ILE A 354 -10.20 -2.60 31.51
C ILE A 354 -10.38 -1.54 32.59
N SER A 355 -9.29 -1.11 33.22
CA SER A 355 -9.32 -0.05 34.24
C SER A 355 -9.85 1.26 33.66
N VAL A 356 -10.84 1.88 34.32
CA VAL A 356 -11.51 3.12 33.87
C VAL A 356 -10.53 4.31 33.76
N ASP A 357 -9.43 4.29 34.51
CA ASP A 357 -8.39 5.32 34.49
C ASP A 357 -7.30 5.09 33.43
N SER A 358 -7.34 3.94 32.73
CA SER A 358 -6.33 3.60 31.72
C SER A 358 -6.59 4.31 30.39
N ILE A 359 -5.52 4.54 29.64
CA ILE A 359 -5.63 5.03 28.25
C ILE A 359 -6.34 4.01 27.33
N GLU A 360 -6.29 2.72 27.68
CA GLU A 360 -7.02 1.67 26.99
C GLU A 360 -8.53 1.88 27.05
N TYR A 361 -9.04 2.31 28.21
CA TYR A 361 -10.45 2.63 28.39
C TYR A 361 -10.87 3.83 27.54
N LEU A 362 -9.99 4.85 27.44
CA LEU A 362 -10.20 5.98 26.54
C LEU A 362 -10.25 5.51 25.08
N PHE A 363 -9.40 4.57 24.66
CA PHE A 363 -9.44 4.03 23.30
C PHE A 363 -10.75 3.30 23.02
N LEU A 364 -11.21 2.49 23.96
CA LEU A 364 -12.49 1.80 23.82
C LEU A 364 -13.65 2.79 23.71
N PHE A 365 -13.66 3.83 24.55
CA PHE A 365 -14.67 4.89 24.50
C PHE A 365 -14.68 5.65 23.17
N GLU A 366 -13.53 6.13 22.70
CA GLU A 366 -13.44 6.90 21.46
C GLU A 366 -13.77 6.05 20.22
N GLN A 367 -13.36 4.77 20.20
CA GLN A 367 -13.71 3.87 19.10
C GLN A 367 -15.19 3.49 19.11
N CYS A 368 -15.77 3.24 20.29
CA CYS A 368 -17.20 3.00 20.43
C CYS A 368 -18.00 4.20 19.92
N HIS A 369 -17.54 5.42 20.21
CA HIS A 369 -18.21 6.63 19.74
C HIS A 369 -18.11 6.79 18.22
N ASP A 370 -16.96 6.49 17.62
CA ASP A 370 -16.81 6.45 16.15
C ASP A 370 -17.75 5.41 15.51
N MET A 371 -17.92 4.24 16.14
CA MET A 371 -18.93 3.26 15.73
C MET A 371 -20.36 3.83 15.85
N VAL A 372 -20.69 4.60 16.89
CA VAL A 372 -22.02 5.21 17.05
C VAL A 372 -22.31 6.23 15.97
N VAL A 373 -21.34 7.09 15.63
CA VAL A 373 -21.49 8.14 14.61
C VAL A 373 -21.61 7.55 13.21
N ARG A 374 -20.81 6.52 12.89
CA ARG A 374 -20.99 5.70 11.67
C ARG A 374 -22.25 4.83 11.75
N GLY A 375 -22.85 4.76 12.93
CA GLY A 375 -23.95 3.91 13.37
C GLY A 375 -23.74 2.41 13.09
N GLN A 376 -22.55 1.93 13.35
CA GLN A 376 -22.29 0.51 13.47
C GLN A 376 -22.79 -0.04 14.82
N LEU A 377 -23.27 0.80 15.73
CA LEU A 377 -23.94 0.39 16.96
C LEU A 377 -25.47 0.30 16.74
N PRO A 378 -26.09 -0.90 16.78
CA PRO A 378 -27.54 -1.05 16.77
C PRO A 378 -28.10 -0.75 18.17
N ALA A 379 -28.70 0.42 18.34
CA ALA A 379 -29.33 0.86 19.58
C ALA A 379 -30.63 1.63 19.27
N CYS A 380 -31.52 1.73 20.26
CA CYS A 380 -32.73 2.53 20.09
C CYS A 380 -32.41 4.04 20.07
N GLU A 381 -33.34 4.84 19.56
CA GLU A 381 -33.16 6.30 19.47
C GLU A 381 -32.91 6.94 20.84
N GLU A 382 -33.58 6.46 21.89
CA GLU A 382 -33.41 6.99 23.25
C GLU A 382 -31.99 6.77 23.78
N ASP A 383 -31.44 5.57 23.55
CA ASP A 383 -30.06 5.23 23.91
C ASP A 383 -29.06 6.05 23.10
N LEU A 384 -29.26 6.19 21.78
CA LEU A 384 -28.39 7.01 20.93
C LEU A 384 -28.39 8.48 21.36
N GLN A 385 -29.54 9.03 21.74
CA GLN A 385 -29.65 10.39 22.29
C GLN A 385 -28.97 10.50 23.67
N ALA A 386 -29.07 9.47 24.52
CA ALA A 386 -28.37 9.41 25.81
C ALA A 386 -26.84 9.35 25.63
N LEU A 387 -26.36 8.53 24.69
CA LEU A 387 -24.94 8.44 24.32
C LEU A 387 -24.43 9.81 23.82
N ALA A 388 -25.16 10.49 22.94
CA ALA A 388 -24.80 11.82 22.46
C ALA A 388 -24.71 12.85 23.61
N ALA A 389 -25.64 12.82 24.57
CA ALA A 389 -25.61 13.69 25.74
C ALA A 389 -24.41 13.39 26.67
N LEU A 390 -24.10 12.11 26.90
CA LEU A 390 -22.92 11.69 27.66
C LEU A 390 -21.62 12.09 26.96
N ARG A 391 -21.57 12.05 25.62
CA ARG A 391 -20.42 12.55 24.84
C ARG A 391 -20.22 14.05 25.06
N LEU A 392 -21.29 14.85 25.03
CA LEU A 392 -21.22 16.29 25.33
C LEU A 392 -20.70 16.54 26.75
N GLN A 393 -21.22 15.82 27.75
CA GLN A 393 -20.74 15.92 29.13
C GLN A 393 -19.25 15.57 29.25
N CYS A 394 -18.77 14.54 28.55
CA CYS A 394 -17.35 14.18 28.51
C CYS A 394 -16.45 15.26 27.91
N LEU A 395 -16.91 15.91 26.83
CA LEU A 395 -16.12 16.88 26.07
C LEU A 395 -16.15 18.29 26.68
N MET A 396 -17.33 18.70 27.16
CA MET A 396 -17.64 20.09 27.51
C MET A 396 -17.90 20.30 29.00
N GLY A 397 -18.10 19.23 29.77
CA GLY A 397 -18.55 19.31 31.16
C GLY A 397 -20.03 19.68 31.27
N ASP A 398 -20.41 20.36 32.34
CA ASP A 398 -21.80 20.75 32.59
C ASP A 398 -22.35 21.71 31.52
N PHE A 399 -23.65 21.55 31.22
CA PHE A 399 -24.34 22.38 30.23
C PHE A 399 -24.20 23.88 30.53
N SER A 400 -23.86 24.65 29.48
CA SER A 400 -23.80 26.11 29.54
C SER A 400 -24.34 26.71 28.24
N THR A 401 -25.11 27.80 28.35
CA THR A 401 -25.71 28.50 27.21
C THR A 401 -24.69 29.22 26.32
N HIS A 402 -23.44 29.37 26.78
CA HIS A 402 -22.40 30.15 26.11
C HIS A 402 -21.45 29.31 25.25
N VAL A 403 -21.48 27.98 25.36
CA VAL A 403 -20.53 27.12 24.64
C VAL A 403 -21.17 26.59 23.36
N PRO A 404 -20.57 26.85 22.18
CA PRO A 404 -21.09 26.31 20.92
C PRO A 404 -20.99 24.78 20.94
N CYS A 405 -22.11 24.11 20.68
CA CYS A 405 -22.14 22.66 20.54
C CYS A 405 -21.51 22.22 19.20
N PRO A 406 -20.84 21.05 19.17
CA PRO A 406 -20.39 20.45 17.92
C PRO A 406 -21.59 20.11 17.00
N PRO A 407 -21.35 19.96 15.69
CA PRO A 407 -22.41 19.59 14.75
C PRO A 407 -22.99 18.21 15.10
N LEU A 408 -24.28 18.02 14.79
CA LEU A 408 -24.99 16.78 15.13
C LEU A 408 -24.34 15.54 14.50
N ASP A 409 -23.75 15.68 13.31
CA ASP A 409 -23.06 14.60 12.59
C ASP A 409 -21.83 14.05 13.34
N GLU A 410 -21.29 14.79 14.32
CA GLU A 410 -20.21 14.31 15.19
C GLU A 410 -20.72 13.61 16.45
N LEU A 411 -22.03 13.67 16.74
CA LEU A 411 -22.63 13.15 17.97
C LEU A 411 -23.61 12.01 17.72
N TYR A 412 -24.30 12.02 16.57
CA TYR A 412 -25.46 11.19 16.30
C TYR A 412 -25.44 10.64 14.86
N PRO A 413 -25.83 9.37 14.62
CA PRO A 413 -25.78 8.76 13.29
C PRO A 413 -26.78 9.41 12.30
N GLY A 414 -26.24 10.00 11.23
CA GLY A 414 -27.05 10.70 10.21
C GLY A 414 -28.11 9.83 9.53
N ARG A 415 -27.83 8.54 9.27
CA ARG A 415 -28.80 7.63 8.63
C ARG A 415 -30.08 7.39 9.45
N MET A 416 -30.04 7.65 10.77
CA MET A 416 -31.23 7.51 11.60
C MET A 416 -32.21 8.65 11.35
N LEU A 417 -31.68 9.86 11.11
CA LEU A 417 -32.48 11.00 10.65
C LEU A 417 -33.11 10.72 9.28
N GLU A 418 -32.34 10.13 8.35
CA GLU A 418 -32.86 9.76 7.03
C GLU A 418 -33.99 8.74 7.12
N THR A 419 -33.85 7.73 7.99
CA THR A 419 -34.87 6.70 8.21
C THR A 419 -36.16 7.29 8.79
N GLN A 420 -36.05 8.18 9.79
CA GLN A 420 -37.21 8.87 10.37
C GLN A 420 -37.95 9.71 9.34
N VAL A 421 -37.22 10.47 8.51
CA VAL A 421 -37.83 11.27 7.43
C VAL A 421 -38.55 10.36 6.42
N LEU A 422 -37.96 9.21 6.07
CA LEU A 422 -38.58 8.26 5.14
C LEU A 422 -39.87 7.65 5.71
N VAL A 423 -39.88 7.31 7.01
CA VAL A 423 -41.07 6.80 7.71
C VAL A 423 -42.16 7.88 7.78
N SER A 424 -41.80 9.12 8.11
CA SER A 424 -42.70 10.28 8.16
C SER A 424 -43.25 10.70 6.79
N LEU A 425 -42.65 10.26 5.69
CA LEU A 425 -43.16 10.41 4.32
C LEU A 425 -44.09 9.27 3.91
N SER A 426 -44.00 8.12 4.58
CA SER A 426 -44.74 6.90 4.27
C SER A 426 -46.06 6.77 5.04
N THR A 427 -46.28 7.59 6.06
CA THR A 427 -47.55 7.69 6.80
C THR A 427 -48.63 8.36 5.94
N PRO A 428 -49.81 7.74 5.72
CA PRO A 428 -50.90 8.36 4.98
C PRO A 428 -51.39 9.59 5.74
N GLN A 429 -51.24 10.79 5.18
CA GLN A 429 -51.93 11.97 5.71
C GLN A 429 -53.44 11.75 5.61
N ALA A 430 -54.12 11.68 6.76
CA ALA A 430 -55.56 11.71 6.84
C ALA A 430 -56.07 13.02 6.22
N MET A 431 -56.79 12.91 5.10
CA MET A 431 -57.46 14.05 4.46
C MET A 431 -58.46 14.68 5.43
N PRO A 432 -58.51 16.02 5.55
CA PRO A 432 -59.54 16.68 6.35
C PRO A 432 -60.94 16.49 5.73
N PRO A 433 -62.01 16.42 6.52
CA PRO A 433 -63.36 16.11 6.03
C PRO A 433 -63.95 17.27 5.23
N CYS A 434 -64.12 17.09 3.92
CA CYS A 434 -64.93 17.97 3.09
C CYS A 434 -66.41 17.78 3.42
N LYS A 435 -67.02 18.75 4.10
CA LYS A 435 -68.48 18.92 4.14
C LYS A 435 -68.93 19.50 2.81
N GLY A 436 -69.88 18.83 2.16
CA GLY A 436 -70.33 19.14 0.81
C GLY A 436 -71.37 20.26 0.69
N ALA A 437 -71.61 20.65 -0.56
CA ALA A 437 -72.92 21.05 -1.08
C ALA A 437 -72.97 20.74 -2.59
N ALA A 438 -74.16 20.31 -3.04
CA ALA A 438 -74.57 19.84 -4.36
C ALA A 438 -74.23 20.80 -5.52
N GLN A 439 -74.25 20.46 -6.83
CA GLN A 439 -75.28 19.71 -7.56
C GLN A 439 -74.88 19.59 -9.06
N GLY A 440 -75.19 18.45 -9.71
CA GLY A 440 -75.54 18.39 -11.15
C GLY A 440 -74.45 18.05 -12.18
N CYS A 441 -74.48 16.81 -12.70
CA CYS A 441 -73.95 16.41 -14.02
C CYS A 441 -75.12 16.40 -15.04
N PRO A 442 -74.94 16.56 -16.37
CA PRO A 442 -74.42 15.46 -17.21
C PRO A 442 -73.64 15.80 -18.52
N THR A 443 -72.65 14.94 -18.82
CA THR A 443 -72.32 14.20 -20.07
C THR A 443 -72.19 14.85 -21.48
N MET A 444 -71.01 14.60 -22.07
CA MET A 444 -70.61 14.30 -23.49
C MET A 444 -70.81 15.28 -24.66
N GLN A 445 -69.68 15.65 -25.31
CA GLN A 445 -69.37 15.54 -26.78
C GLN A 445 -67.95 16.13 -27.03
N ARG A 446 -66.88 15.34 -27.23
CA ARG A 446 -66.34 14.72 -28.47
C ARG A 446 -65.94 15.71 -29.58
N PHE A 447 -64.64 15.89 -29.80
CA PHE A 447 -63.97 16.18 -31.09
C PHE A 447 -62.51 15.71 -31.04
N PRO A 448 -61.85 15.45 -32.19
CA PRO A 448 -61.16 14.18 -32.44
C PRO A 448 -59.64 14.33 -32.69
N THR A 449 -59.00 13.18 -32.79
CA THR A 449 -57.68 12.86 -33.35
C THR A 449 -57.02 13.93 -34.26
N GLY A 450 -55.77 14.27 -33.93
CA GLY A 450 -54.82 14.94 -34.82
C GLY A 450 -53.39 14.88 -34.26
N LEU A 451 -52.45 14.45 -35.09
CA LEU A 451 -51.02 14.22 -34.85
C LEU A 451 -50.33 15.28 -33.96
N LEU A 452 -49.43 14.81 -33.06
CA LEU A 452 -48.01 15.18 -32.94
C LEU A 452 -47.37 14.37 -31.80
N ALA A 453 -47.03 13.11 -32.09
CA ALA A 453 -46.06 12.36 -31.31
C ALA A 453 -44.67 12.87 -31.71
N GLY A 454 -44.03 13.72 -30.89
CA GLY A 454 -42.67 14.16 -31.19
C GLY A 454 -42.00 15.13 -30.21
N THR A 455 -42.74 15.95 -29.45
CA THR A 455 -42.13 17.01 -28.61
C THR A 455 -42.56 17.00 -27.14
N LEU A 456 -43.35 16.01 -26.70
CA LEU A 456 -43.83 15.95 -25.31
C LEU A 456 -42.80 15.41 -24.29
N TRP A 457 -41.67 14.89 -24.76
CA TRP A 457 -40.65 14.26 -23.88
C TRP A 457 -39.69 15.27 -23.23
N SER A 458 -39.56 16.49 -23.76
CA SER A 458 -38.68 17.53 -23.19
C SER A 458 -39.35 18.39 -22.12
N HIS A 459 -40.65 18.66 -22.24
CA HIS A 459 -41.41 19.42 -21.23
C HIS A 459 -41.73 18.57 -19.99
N THR A 460 -41.90 17.26 -20.16
CA THR A 460 -42.07 16.31 -19.04
C THR A 460 -40.76 16.12 -18.28
N ALA A 461 -39.61 16.08 -18.96
CA ALA A 461 -38.30 16.00 -18.32
C ALA A 461 -37.94 17.27 -17.51
N THR A 462 -38.27 18.46 -18.01
CA THR A 462 -38.03 19.73 -17.29
C THR A 462 -38.98 19.93 -16.11
N VAL A 463 -40.24 19.51 -16.21
CA VAL A 463 -41.20 19.48 -15.10
C VAL A 463 -40.82 18.42 -14.06
N ALA A 464 -40.38 17.23 -14.48
CA ALA A 464 -39.89 16.18 -13.59
C ALA A 464 -38.58 16.61 -12.88
N HIS A 465 -37.69 17.33 -13.56
CA HIS A 465 -36.49 17.88 -12.95
C HIS A 465 -36.82 18.97 -11.93
N LYS A 466 -37.76 19.88 -12.25
CA LYS A 466 -38.25 20.90 -11.32
C LYS A 466 -38.94 20.27 -10.09
N GLN A 467 -39.76 19.24 -10.29
CA GLN A 467 -40.37 18.48 -9.20
C GLN A 467 -39.33 17.74 -8.35
N LYS A 468 -38.30 17.14 -8.96
CA LYS A 468 -37.20 16.49 -8.24
C LYS A 468 -36.41 17.49 -7.39
N VAL A 469 -36.11 18.67 -7.93
CA VAL A 469 -35.41 19.74 -7.19
C VAL A 469 -36.28 20.27 -6.04
N GLU A 470 -37.58 20.48 -6.26
CA GLU A 470 -38.50 20.88 -5.19
C GLU A 470 -38.66 19.80 -4.11
N GLN A 471 -38.70 18.52 -4.51
CA GLN A 471 -38.68 17.38 -3.58
C GLN A 471 -37.38 17.33 -2.78
N ASP A 472 -36.22 17.49 -3.42
CA ASP A 472 -34.92 17.53 -2.76
C ASP A 472 -34.82 18.67 -1.74
N ILE A 473 -35.34 19.87 -2.09
CA ILE A 473 -35.40 21.01 -1.16
C ILE A 473 -36.30 20.70 0.04
N ARG A 474 -37.47 20.09 -0.18
CA ARG A 474 -38.38 19.68 0.90
C ARG A 474 -37.76 18.62 1.80
N LEU A 475 -37.09 17.63 1.22
CA LEU A 475 -36.38 16.58 1.97
C LEU A 475 -35.29 17.18 2.86
N ARG A 476 -34.48 18.11 2.32
CA ARG A 476 -33.45 18.82 3.09
C ARG A 476 -34.04 19.68 4.22
N SER A 477 -35.16 20.34 3.98
CA SER A 477 -35.85 21.11 5.01
C SER A 477 -36.34 20.21 6.15
N ARG A 478 -36.92 19.05 5.82
CA ARG A 478 -37.38 18.07 6.82
C ARG A 478 -36.22 17.47 7.60
N LEU A 479 -35.14 17.07 6.94
CA LEU A 479 -33.93 16.59 7.62
C LEU A 479 -33.39 17.63 8.60
N LYS A 480 -33.42 18.92 8.25
CA LYS A 480 -32.99 20.00 9.13
C LYS A 480 -33.92 20.18 10.35
N GLU A 481 -35.22 20.00 10.17
CA GLU A 481 -36.21 20.08 11.25
C GLU A 481 -36.06 18.91 12.22
N GLU A 482 -35.94 17.68 11.70
CA GLU A 482 -35.69 16.48 12.51
C GLU A 482 -34.34 16.57 13.24
N ALA A 483 -33.28 17.01 12.56
CA ALA A 483 -31.98 17.23 13.19
C ALA A 483 -32.06 18.25 14.34
N ALA A 484 -32.84 19.32 14.18
CA ALA A 484 -33.05 20.30 15.24
C ALA A 484 -33.84 19.71 16.43
N ALA A 485 -34.85 18.87 16.17
CA ALA A 485 -35.63 18.18 17.19
C ALA A 485 -34.76 17.19 17.99
N VAL A 486 -33.97 16.37 17.30
CA VAL A 486 -33.03 15.43 17.92
C VAL A 486 -31.99 16.18 18.74
N MET A 487 -31.42 17.26 18.20
CA MET A 487 -30.45 18.07 18.93
C MET A 487 -31.07 18.69 20.20
N ALA A 488 -32.30 19.21 20.14
CA ALA A 488 -32.99 19.71 21.32
C ALA A 488 -33.18 18.62 22.39
N SER A 489 -33.57 17.41 21.96
CA SER A 489 -33.72 16.23 22.83
C SER A 489 -32.41 15.82 23.51
N ILE A 490 -31.28 15.91 22.79
CA ILE A 490 -29.94 15.67 23.33
C ILE A 490 -29.56 16.73 24.36
N LEU A 491 -29.82 18.01 24.08
CA LEU A 491 -29.50 19.11 24.99
C LEU A 491 -30.28 19.03 26.31
N GLU A 492 -31.55 18.64 26.26
CA GLU A 492 -32.36 18.41 27.47
C GLU A 492 -31.79 17.28 28.34
N ARG A 493 -31.33 16.19 27.71
CA ARG A 493 -30.64 15.11 28.44
C ARG A 493 -29.30 15.58 29.02
N TRP A 494 -28.53 16.37 28.28
CA TRP A 494 -27.25 16.89 28.75
C TRP A 494 -27.42 17.79 29.99
N LYS A 495 -28.47 18.63 30.05
CA LYS A 495 -28.81 19.39 31.26
C LYS A 495 -29.05 18.51 32.48
N GLY A 496 -29.61 17.32 32.27
CA GLY A 496 -29.86 16.32 33.33
C GLY A 496 -28.59 15.64 33.87
N LEU A 497 -27.45 15.78 33.20
CA LEU A 497 -26.17 15.18 33.59
C LEU A 497 -25.30 16.11 34.44
N ALA A 498 -25.84 17.23 34.93
CA ALA A 498 -25.09 18.20 35.73
C ALA A 498 -24.40 17.52 36.94
N GLY A 499 -23.09 17.74 37.07
CA GLY A 499 -22.25 17.14 38.11
C GLY A 499 -21.62 15.80 37.75
N TYR A 500 -21.94 15.20 36.59
CA TYR A 500 -21.20 14.04 36.10
C TYR A 500 -19.80 14.45 35.68
N ASN A 501 -18.78 13.83 36.30
CA ASN A 501 -17.41 14.03 35.85
C ASN A 501 -17.13 13.22 34.56
N ARG A 502 -15.99 13.51 33.91
CA ARG A 502 -15.59 12.84 32.67
C ARG A 502 -15.49 11.32 32.81
N ARG A 503 -14.99 10.82 33.94
CA ARG A 503 -14.82 9.39 34.20
C ARG A 503 -16.17 8.67 34.24
N ASP A 504 -17.09 9.19 35.05
CA ASP A 504 -18.41 8.61 35.26
C ASP A 504 -19.25 8.70 33.97
N SER A 505 -19.07 9.78 33.21
CA SER A 505 -19.70 9.96 31.89
C SER A 505 -19.23 8.91 30.88
N MET A 506 -17.91 8.66 30.79
CA MET A 506 -17.36 7.59 29.93
C MET A 506 -17.83 6.21 30.37
N ALA A 507 -17.90 5.98 31.69
CA ALA A 507 -18.36 4.71 32.25
C ALA A 507 -19.83 4.43 31.95
N ALA A 508 -20.70 5.42 32.16
CA ALA A 508 -22.11 5.34 31.79
C ALA A 508 -22.30 5.15 30.28
N TYR A 509 -21.50 5.84 29.45
CA TYR A 509 -21.53 5.71 28.00
C TYR A 509 -21.26 4.27 27.57
N LEU A 510 -20.14 3.70 28.03
CA LEU A 510 -19.77 2.34 27.68
C LEU A 510 -20.71 1.30 28.32
N ALA A 511 -21.33 1.58 29.47
CA ALA A 511 -22.33 0.71 30.07
C ALA A 511 -23.59 0.58 29.19
N ILE A 512 -24.05 1.69 28.58
CA ILE A 512 -25.16 1.66 27.61
C ILE A 512 -24.73 0.90 26.35
N ALA A 513 -23.56 1.21 25.78
CA ALA A 513 -23.09 0.55 24.56
C ALA A 513 -22.89 -0.96 24.71
N ARG A 514 -22.46 -1.42 25.90
CA ARG A 514 -22.28 -2.85 26.23
C ARG A 514 -23.59 -3.64 26.37
N GLN A 515 -24.75 -2.99 26.41
CA GLN A 515 -26.03 -3.70 26.42
C GLN A 515 -26.27 -4.48 25.12
N TRP A 516 -25.62 -4.07 24.03
CA TRP A 516 -25.63 -4.84 22.79
C TRP A 516 -24.73 -6.07 22.92
N SER A 517 -25.30 -7.25 22.67
CA SER A 517 -24.60 -8.54 22.75
C SER A 517 -23.44 -8.69 21.75
N GLY A 518 -23.44 -7.92 20.67
CA GLY A 518 -22.34 -7.85 19.70
C GLY A 518 -21.24 -6.86 20.05
N PHE A 519 -21.28 -6.22 21.22
CA PHE A 519 -20.26 -5.25 21.62
C PHE A 519 -18.85 -5.87 21.57
N GLY A 520 -17.92 -5.15 20.95
CA GLY A 520 -16.55 -5.63 20.73
C GLY A 520 -16.33 -6.39 19.42
N CYS A 521 -17.36 -6.59 18.61
CA CYS A 521 -17.19 -7.09 17.25
C CYS A 521 -16.77 -5.97 16.29
N THR A 522 -15.95 -6.33 15.29
CA THR A 522 -15.74 -5.48 14.11
C THR A 522 -16.74 -5.90 13.05
N LEU A 523 -17.55 -4.95 12.56
CA LEU A 523 -18.60 -5.19 11.57
C LEU A 523 -18.10 -4.92 10.15
N TYR A 524 -18.37 -5.85 9.25
CA TYR A 524 -18.12 -5.71 7.81
C TYR A 524 -19.43 -5.85 7.03
N GLU A 525 -19.66 -4.96 6.06
CA GLU A 525 -20.76 -5.10 5.11
C GLU A 525 -20.44 -6.23 4.12
N VAL A 526 -21.36 -7.19 4.01
CA VAL A 526 -21.22 -8.36 3.16
C VAL A 526 -22.52 -8.67 2.42
N ASP A 527 -22.40 -9.19 1.21
CA ASP A 527 -23.51 -9.81 0.49
C ASP A 527 -23.47 -11.33 0.73
N PHE A 528 -24.47 -11.85 1.45
CA PHE A 528 -24.52 -13.27 1.86
C PHE A 528 -25.32 -14.12 0.86
N TYR A 529 -24.76 -15.28 0.50
CA TYR A 529 -25.39 -16.25 -0.40
C TYR A 529 -25.75 -17.55 0.33
N ILE A 530 -27.01 -17.97 0.21
CA ILE A 530 -27.48 -19.27 0.70
C ILE A 530 -27.22 -20.33 -0.38
N SER A 531 -26.27 -21.22 -0.12
CA SER A 531 -25.81 -22.26 -1.07
C SER A 531 -26.92 -23.22 -1.53
N SER A 532 -28.01 -23.37 -0.76
CA SER A 532 -29.10 -24.30 -1.09
C SER A 532 -30.11 -23.81 -2.15
N THR A 533 -30.12 -22.53 -2.53
CA THR A 533 -31.14 -21.97 -3.46
C THR A 533 -30.59 -21.07 -4.57
N GLY A 534 -29.28 -20.77 -4.59
CA GLY A 534 -28.58 -20.28 -5.78
C GLY A 534 -28.97 -18.91 -6.37
N SER A 535 -29.83 -18.10 -5.74
CA SER A 535 -30.24 -16.81 -6.35
C SER A 535 -30.64 -15.68 -5.38
N PHE A 536 -30.38 -15.80 -4.07
CA PHE A 536 -30.73 -14.74 -3.11
C PHE A 536 -29.48 -14.21 -2.43
N SER A 537 -29.14 -12.94 -2.70
CA SER A 537 -28.16 -12.18 -1.94
C SER A 537 -28.89 -11.28 -0.93
N GLN A 538 -28.49 -11.37 0.33
CA GLN A 538 -28.96 -10.45 1.37
C GLN A 538 -27.78 -9.64 1.89
N LYS A 539 -27.95 -8.31 1.95
CA LYS A 539 -27.01 -7.43 2.63
C LYS A 539 -27.07 -7.64 4.13
N LEU A 540 -25.97 -8.10 4.70
CA LEU A 540 -25.81 -8.38 6.11
C LEU A 540 -24.54 -7.71 6.65
N TRP A 541 -24.42 -7.66 7.96
CA TRP A 541 -23.16 -7.38 8.63
C TRP A 541 -22.55 -8.68 9.14
N LEU A 542 -21.28 -8.90 8.82
CA LEU A 542 -20.44 -9.92 9.41
C LEU A 542 -19.67 -9.31 10.58
N GLY A 543 -20.05 -9.68 11.80
CA GLY A 543 -19.37 -9.29 13.03
C GLY A 543 -18.30 -10.31 13.41
N VAL A 544 -17.04 -9.89 13.50
CA VAL A 544 -15.93 -10.73 13.98
C VAL A 544 -15.55 -10.27 15.39
N ALA A 545 -15.70 -11.14 16.39
CA ALA A 545 -15.41 -10.86 17.80
C ALA A 545 -14.44 -11.88 18.40
N ALA A 546 -14.17 -11.78 19.71
CA ALA A 546 -13.30 -12.71 20.43
C ALA A 546 -13.92 -14.11 20.65
N THR A 547 -15.25 -14.20 20.72
CA THR A 547 -15.95 -15.45 21.05
C THR A 547 -16.49 -16.16 19.80
N SER A 548 -16.98 -15.39 18.83
CA SER A 548 -17.64 -15.92 17.64
C SER A 548 -17.53 -14.98 16.43
N VAL A 549 -17.87 -15.52 15.27
CA VAL A 549 -18.23 -14.76 14.07
C VAL A 549 -19.77 -14.78 13.96
N SER A 550 -20.40 -13.63 13.85
CA SER A 550 -21.86 -13.49 13.93
C SER A 550 -22.42 -12.71 12.73
N LEU A 551 -23.63 -13.05 12.29
CA LEU A 551 -24.34 -12.38 11.21
C LEU A 551 -25.47 -11.52 11.77
N TYR A 552 -25.54 -10.27 11.32
CA TYR A 552 -26.57 -9.32 11.72
C TYR A 552 -27.28 -8.76 10.50
N LYS A 553 -28.57 -8.49 10.64
CA LYS A 553 -29.27 -7.65 9.67
C LYS A 553 -29.02 -6.18 10.01
N GLN A 554 -28.88 -5.35 8.99
CA GLN A 554 -28.57 -3.93 9.18
C GLN A 554 -29.61 -3.24 10.06
N GLY A 555 -29.16 -2.67 11.19
CA GLY A 555 -29.99 -1.97 12.16
C GLY A 555 -30.64 -2.86 13.24
N GLU A 556 -30.50 -4.18 13.18
CA GLU A 556 -30.99 -5.10 14.22
C GLU A 556 -29.89 -5.38 15.26
N SER A 557 -30.28 -5.44 16.53
CA SER A 557 -29.34 -5.70 17.64
C SER A 557 -29.11 -7.19 17.87
N GLU A 558 -30.07 -8.05 17.52
CA GLU A 558 -29.96 -9.50 17.65
C GLU A 558 -29.23 -10.11 16.44
N ALA A 559 -28.32 -11.05 16.71
CA ALA A 559 -27.64 -11.80 15.66
C ALA A 559 -28.60 -12.82 15.03
N LEU A 560 -28.64 -12.88 13.70
CA LEU A 560 -29.35 -13.92 12.95
C LEU A 560 -28.74 -15.30 13.21
N GLU A 561 -27.42 -15.38 13.19
CA GLU A 561 -26.66 -16.60 13.46
C GLU A 561 -25.31 -16.23 14.07
N SER A 562 -24.77 -17.07 14.95
CA SER A 562 -23.47 -16.89 15.58
C SER A 562 -22.69 -18.18 15.58
N PHE A 563 -21.45 -18.12 15.12
CA PHE A 563 -20.55 -19.25 14.95
C PHE A 563 -19.35 -19.09 15.88
N PRO A 564 -19.38 -19.72 17.07
CA PRO A 564 -18.21 -19.78 17.95
C PRO A 564 -17.00 -20.35 17.20
N TYR A 565 -15.80 -19.87 17.51
CA TYR A 565 -14.59 -20.33 16.81
C TYR A 565 -14.38 -21.85 16.86
N GLY A 566 -14.84 -22.52 17.93
CA GLY A 566 -14.79 -24.00 18.04
C GLY A 566 -15.69 -24.76 17.06
N GLN A 567 -16.65 -24.09 16.41
CA GLN A 567 -17.52 -24.67 15.38
C GLN A 567 -17.03 -24.38 13.95
N ILE A 568 -16.07 -23.46 13.80
CA ILE A 568 -15.51 -23.09 12.50
C ILE A 568 -14.43 -24.11 12.13
N CYS A 569 -14.69 -24.91 11.10
CA CYS A 569 -13.77 -25.93 10.62
C CYS A 569 -12.68 -25.34 9.72
N SER A 570 -13.05 -24.39 8.85
CA SER A 570 -12.13 -23.69 7.97
C SER A 570 -12.71 -22.37 7.49
N TYR A 571 -11.86 -21.42 7.15
CA TYR A 571 -12.25 -20.18 6.48
C TYR A 571 -11.16 -19.76 5.51
N GLY A 572 -11.53 -19.01 4.47
CA GLY A 572 -10.56 -18.54 3.49
C GLY A 572 -11.19 -17.82 2.30
N VAL A 573 -10.33 -17.42 1.38
CA VAL A 573 -10.73 -16.81 0.11
C VAL A 573 -11.04 -17.91 -0.88
N SER A 574 -12.27 -17.93 -1.41
CA SER A 574 -12.68 -18.87 -2.46
C SER A 574 -12.32 -18.31 -3.85
N ASP A 575 -12.76 -17.08 -4.12
CA ASP A 575 -12.55 -16.35 -5.38
C ASP A 575 -12.14 -14.89 -5.08
N SER A 576 -11.90 -14.07 -6.12
CA SER A 576 -11.32 -12.72 -5.96
C SER A 576 -12.06 -11.80 -4.97
N ASN A 577 -13.39 -11.97 -4.83
CA ASN A 577 -14.25 -11.16 -3.95
C ASN A 577 -15.08 -12.02 -2.97
N THR A 578 -14.83 -13.33 -2.87
CA THR A 578 -15.68 -14.25 -2.11
C THR A 578 -14.95 -14.86 -0.92
N PHE A 579 -15.42 -14.57 0.28
CA PHE A 579 -14.99 -15.18 1.53
C PHE A 579 -15.86 -16.40 1.85
N LYS A 580 -15.23 -17.50 2.22
CA LYS A 580 -15.91 -18.74 2.62
C LYS A 580 -15.64 -19.04 4.09
N ILE A 581 -16.68 -19.36 4.84
CA ILE A 581 -16.60 -19.92 6.20
C ILE A 581 -17.32 -21.25 6.20
N THR A 582 -16.64 -22.30 6.63
CA THR A 582 -17.22 -23.64 6.83
C THR A 582 -17.41 -23.85 8.33
N ALA A 583 -18.67 -24.00 8.76
CA ALA A 583 -19.05 -24.24 10.14
C ALA A 583 -19.89 -25.51 10.24
N GLY A 584 -19.34 -26.55 10.89
CA GLY A 584 -19.91 -27.89 10.84
C GLY A 584 -20.08 -28.38 9.39
N ASP A 585 -21.31 -28.72 9.02
CA ASP A 585 -21.66 -29.22 7.68
C ASP A 585 -22.11 -28.12 6.71
N ARG A 586 -21.99 -26.83 7.09
CA ARG A 586 -22.47 -25.70 6.27
C ARG A 586 -21.32 -24.88 5.72
N ASP A 587 -21.43 -24.59 4.43
CA ASP A 587 -20.57 -23.63 3.73
C ASP A 587 -21.30 -22.30 3.54
N LEU A 588 -20.75 -21.24 4.13
CA LEU A 588 -21.26 -19.88 4.08
C LEU A 588 -20.38 -19.07 3.12
N LEU A 589 -20.99 -18.41 2.15
CA LEU A 589 -20.29 -17.61 1.13
C LEU A 589 -20.70 -16.15 1.24
N PHE A 590 -19.70 -15.28 1.29
CA PHE A 590 -19.86 -13.83 1.46
C PHE A 590 -19.10 -13.09 0.36
N GLU A 591 -19.75 -12.17 -0.33
CA GLU A 591 -19.09 -11.25 -1.24
C GLU A 591 -18.75 -9.94 -0.53
N THR A 592 -17.49 -9.52 -0.63
CA THR A 592 -16.99 -8.29 0.02
C THR A 592 -15.69 -7.81 -0.59
N ASN A 593 -15.44 -6.50 -0.52
CA ASN A 593 -14.16 -5.89 -0.90
C ASN A 593 -13.14 -5.85 0.27
N LYS A 594 -13.50 -6.35 1.46
CA LYS A 594 -12.67 -6.35 2.68
C LYS A 594 -12.11 -7.73 3.05
N LEU A 595 -11.95 -8.63 2.07
CA LEU A 595 -11.52 -10.02 2.30
C LEU A 595 -10.24 -10.14 3.13
N THR A 596 -9.22 -9.37 2.77
CA THR A 596 -7.91 -9.42 3.43
C THR A 596 -7.99 -8.93 4.87
N GLU A 597 -8.79 -7.90 5.15
CA GLU A 597 -8.99 -7.36 6.48
C GLU A 597 -9.73 -8.35 7.39
N ILE A 598 -10.82 -8.96 6.89
CA ILE A 598 -11.59 -9.97 7.63
C ILE A 598 -10.69 -11.16 7.97
N MET A 599 -9.94 -11.67 6.99
CA MET A 599 -9.03 -12.80 7.18
C MET A 599 -7.92 -12.48 8.19
N GLN A 600 -7.34 -11.29 8.11
CA GLN A 600 -6.31 -10.83 9.06
C GLN A 600 -6.89 -10.71 10.48
N LEU A 601 -8.09 -10.17 10.63
CA LEU A 601 -8.73 -10.00 11.92
C LEU A 601 -9.11 -11.34 12.56
N MET A 602 -9.69 -12.26 11.78
CA MET A 602 -9.96 -13.63 12.27
C MET A 602 -8.67 -14.31 12.73
N ASN A 603 -7.61 -14.26 11.90
CA ASN A 603 -6.29 -14.80 12.27
C ASN A 603 -5.74 -14.14 13.55
N ALA A 604 -5.95 -12.82 13.72
CA ALA A 604 -5.50 -12.10 14.89
C ALA A 604 -6.23 -12.55 16.17
N TYR A 605 -7.56 -12.70 16.11
CA TYR A 605 -8.35 -13.25 17.22
C TYR A 605 -7.94 -14.69 17.54
N PHE A 606 -7.86 -15.58 16.55
CA PHE A 606 -7.38 -16.95 16.75
C PHE A 606 -6.02 -16.97 17.46
N ASN A 607 -5.03 -16.25 16.94
CA ASN A 607 -3.68 -16.21 17.52
C ASN A 607 -3.65 -15.60 18.93
N ALA A 608 -4.53 -14.65 19.23
CA ALA A 608 -4.58 -14.02 20.54
C ALA A 608 -5.26 -14.93 21.59
N ILE A 609 -6.34 -15.63 21.21
CA ILE A 609 -7.02 -16.61 22.05
C ILE A 609 -6.07 -17.77 22.41
N HIS A 610 -5.32 -18.29 21.43
CA HIS A 610 -4.32 -19.34 21.66
C HIS A 610 -3.21 -18.87 22.62
N ARG A 611 -2.73 -17.63 22.49
CA ARG A 611 -1.72 -17.05 23.39
C ARG A 611 -2.22 -16.90 24.82
N GLN A 612 -3.50 -16.59 25.02
CA GLN A 612 -4.08 -16.54 26.37
C GLN A 612 -4.21 -17.94 26.98
N ARG A 613 -4.58 -18.96 26.18
CA ARG A 613 -4.71 -20.35 26.65
C ARG A 613 -3.36 -21.01 26.95
N GLY A 614 -2.34 -20.77 26.13
CA GLY A 614 -0.99 -21.31 26.30
C GLY A 614 -0.20 -20.73 27.49
N LYS A 615 -0.71 -19.67 28.15
CA LYS A 615 -0.18 -19.21 29.45
C LYS A 615 -0.79 -19.98 30.64
N GLY A 616 -1.77 -20.85 30.41
CA GLY A 616 -2.54 -21.52 31.46
C GLY A 616 -2.53 -23.04 31.46
N GLU A 617 -2.36 -23.74 30.33
CA GLU A 617 -2.43 -25.21 30.28
C GLU A 617 -1.55 -25.80 29.16
N ASP A 618 -1.02 -27.01 29.38
CA ASP A 618 -0.24 -27.82 28.42
C ASP A 618 -0.98 -28.00 27.08
N PRO A 619 -0.30 -27.89 25.92
CA PRO A 619 -0.97 -27.93 24.63
C PRO A 619 -1.13 -29.38 24.16
N ASP A 620 -2.29 -29.98 24.44
CA ASP A 620 -2.73 -31.20 23.74
C ASP A 620 -3.90 -30.88 22.81
N ILE A 621 -3.61 -30.08 21.77
CA ILE A 621 -4.43 -29.98 20.56
C ILE A 621 -3.47 -29.86 19.38
N THR A 622 -3.20 -30.99 18.72
CA THR A 622 -2.50 -31.04 17.44
C THR A 622 -3.43 -30.53 16.34
N ILE A 623 -3.33 -29.24 15.99
CA ILE A 623 -3.78 -28.75 14.69
C ILE A 623 -2.53 -28.72 13.81
N THR A 624 -2.58 -29.48 12.72
CA THR A 624 -1.52 -29.59 11.72
C THR A 624 -1.02 -28.21 11.29
N GLU A 625 0.27 -27.96 11.53
CA GLU A 625 1.06 -26.96 10.81
C GLU A 625 1.03 -27.29 9.32
N SER A 626 0.05 -26.74 8.62
CA SER A 626 0.04 -26.68 7.16
C SER A 626 -0.39 -25.29 6.73
N THR A 627 0.41 -24.30 7.13
CA THR A 627 0.41 -22.97 6.52
C THR A 627 1.84 -22.57 6.18
N GLU A 628 2.57 -23.45 5.49
CA GLU A 628 3.50 -22.97 4.49
C GLU A 628 2.67 -22.51 3.29
N MET A 629 2.69 -21.21 3.04
CA MET A 629 2.14 -20.61 1.83
C MET A 629 2.85 -21.21 0.60
N SER A 630 2.20 -22.17 -0.06
CA SER A 630 2.57 -22.56 -1.40
C SER A 630 2.05 -21.49 -2.36
N PHE A 631 2.90 -20.52 -2.70
CA PHE A 631 2.78 -19.80 -3.97
C PHE A 631 3.04 -20.81 -5.09
N ARG A 632 2.00 -21.53 -5.52
CA ARG A 632 2.08 -22.27 -6.78
C ARG A 632 2.00 -21.27 -7.92
N HIS A 633 3.18 -20.98 -8.46
CA HIS A 633 3.33 -20.54 -9.84
C HIS A 633 2.44 -21.39 -10.74
N LEU A 634 1.59 -20.73 -11.53
CA LEU A 634 0.95 -21.30 -12.71
C LEU A 634 2.04 -21.95 -13.59
N ALA A 635 2.08 -23.28 -13.63
CA ALA A 635 2.84 -24.01 -14.63
C ALA A 635 2.13 -23.84 -15.99
N PRO A 636 2.88 -23.67 -17.09
CA PRO A 636 2.29 -23.55 -18.42
C PRO A 636 1.66 -24.88 -18.84
N THR A 637 0.48 -24.79 -19.46
CA THR A 637 -0.29 -25.88 -20.05
C THR A 637 0.57 -26.71 -21.02
N PRO A 638 0.52 -28.06 -20.96
CA PRO A 638 1.11 -28.89 -21.99
C PRO A 638 0.21 -28.88 -23.24
N THR A 639 0.83 -28.66 -24.40
CA THR A 639 0.25 -28.84 -25.74
C THR A 639 -0.39 -30.23 -25.92
N PRO A 640 -1.54 -30.33 -26.61
CA PRO A 640 -2.21 -31.61 -26.81
C PRO A 640 -1.47 -32.45 -27.87
N THR A 641 -1.07 -33.66 -27.49
CA THR A 641 -0.54 -34.67 -28.40
C THR A 641 -1.68 -35.33 -29.18
N LEU A 642 -1.43 -35.58 -30.47
CA LEU A 642 -2.33 -36.21 -31.45
C LEU A 642 -3.10 -37.43 -30.92
N LEU A 643 -4.43 -37.36 -31.06
CA LEU A 643 -5.36 -38.49 -30.97
C LEU A 643 -5.20 -39.38 -32.21
N GLU A 644 -4.69 -40.60 -32.03
CA GLU A 644 -4.91 -41.71 -32.97
C GLU A 644 -6.31 -42.30 -32.73
N LEU A 645 -7.10 -42.34 -33.80
CA LEU A 645 -8.47 -42.88 -33.83
C LEU A 645 -8.45 -44.43 -33.76
N PRO A 646 -9.41 -45.07 -33.07
CA PRO A 646 -9.54 -46.52 -33.08
C PRO A 646 -10.26 -47.00 -34.35
N SER A 647 -9.64 -47.93 -35.07
CA SER A 647 -10.28 -48.71 -36.13
C SER A 647 -11.00 -49.91 -35.52
N HIS A 648 -12.32 -49.98 -35.71
CA HIS A 648 -13.12 -51.19 -35.48
C HIS A 648 -13.12 -52.07 -36.74
N PRO A 649 -13.31 -53.39 -36.58
CA PRO A 649 -12.98 -54.39 -37.60
C PRO A 649 -14.15 -54.65 -38.55
N VAL A 650 -13.86 -54.78 -39.86
CA VAL A 650 -14.23 -55.88 -40.77
C VAL A 650 -13.23 -55.86 -41.93
#